data_AF-A0A132PCF8-F1
#
_entry.id   AF-A0A132PCF8-F1
#
_cell.length_a   1.000
_cell.length_b   1.000
_cell.length_c   1.000
_cell.angle_alpha   90.00
_cell.angle_beta   90.00
_cell.angle_gamma   90.00
#
_symmetry.space_group_name_H-M   'P 1'
#
loop_
_entity.id
_entity.type
_entity.pdbx_description
1 polymer ?
#
loop_
_entity_poly.entity_id
_entity_poly.type
_entity_poly.pdbx_seq_one_letter_code
_entity_poly.pdbx_strand_id
1 'polypeptide(L)'
;MPIAILSEHTDLADSVRSFVERVAPSEVLHEALETPIANPPSYWKAAADQGLQGLHLSESVGGQGFGILELAIVLAEFGYGAVPGPFVPSAIASALISANDPDAKVLSELASGDAIAAYAIDSGLTATRHGTELVIRGEVRAVPAAAQASILVLPVAIDSGEEWVILDADQLEIEPVKSVDPLRPLAHVRANAVEITDDRVLANLSRPLARALMSTLLSAEAIGVARWATDTAAEYAKIREQFGRPIGQFQAIKHKCAGMVAETERATAAVWDAARALDESDSADAHFEFAAAVAATLAPAAAQHCTQDCIQVHGGIGFTWEHDTNVYYRRALLLAACFGRSADYPQQVVDTATSTGMRPVDIDLDPETEKLRDEIRAEVAALKALPSGPERNTAIAEGGWVQPHLPKPWGRAAEPIEQIIIAQEFSSGRVKRPQMGIASWIIPSIVAFGTDEQKQRFLPPTFRGEMIWCQLFSEPGAGSDLASLTTKATKVDGGWKITGQKIWTTGAQYSAWGALLARTDPNAPKHQGITYFLLDMKAPGVEVKPLRELTGNAMFNTVFIDDVFVPDDMVLGEVNRGWEVSRNTLTNERVSIGSSEPPFLANLDQFVAFLRDGQFDQIEQNHAGRLIAEGHAAKVLNLRSTLLTLAGSDPMPAAAISKLLSMKTGQGYAEFAVASFGTDGAIGDADQEPGRWADYLLASRATTIYGGTTEVQLNIIAERLLGLPRDP
;
A
#
# COMPACT_ATOMS: atom_id res chain seq x y z
N MET A 1 -1.29 2.13 10.60
CA MET A 1 -2.44 1.21 10.75
C MET A 1 -1.92 -0.20 10.93
N PRO A 2 -2.57 -1.05 11.74
CA PRO A 2 -2.19 -2.46 11.90
C PRO A 2 -2.43 -3.25 10.62
N ILE A 3 -1.94 -4.50 10.53
CA ILE A 3 -2.31 -5.44 9.45
C ILE A 3 -3.83 -5.66 9.46
N ALA A 4 -4.39 -5.78 10.66
CA ALA A 4 -5.81 -6.01 10.93
C ALA A 4 -6.74 -5.10 10.10
N ILE A 5 -7.82 -5.70 9.59
CA ILE A 5 -8.87 -5.03 8.82
C ILE A 5 -10.25 -5.35 9.39
N LEU A 6 -10.53 -6.62 9.63
CA LEU A 6 -11.81 -7.07 10.20
C LEU A 6 -11.90 -6.71 11.68
N SER A 7 -13.12 -6.68 12.23
CA SER A 7 -13.33 -6.39 13.66
C SER A 7 -12.62 -7.40 14.54
N GLU A 8 -12.73 -8.70 14.24
CA GLU A 8 -12.05 -9.78 14.96
C GLU A 8 -10.52 -9.67 14.90
N HIS A 9 -9.98 -9.26 13.74
CA HIS A 9 -8.55 -8.99 13.60
C HIS A 9 -8.10 -7.79 14.44
N THR A 10 -8.96 -6.78 14.56
CA THR A 10 -8.71 -5.58 15.36
C THR A 10 -8.73 -5.93 16.85
N ASP A 11 -9.73 -6.71 17.29
CA ASP A 11 -9.82 -7.21 18.66
C ASP A 11 -8.59 -8.07 19.04
N LEU A 12 -8.12 -8.91 18.12
CA LEU A 12 -6.88 -9.68 18.28
C LEU A 12 -5.67 -8.74 18.43
N ALA A 13 -5.51 -7.77 17.53
CA ALA A 13 -4.40 -6.82 17.56
C ALA A 13 -4.39 -6.03 18.88
N ASP A 14 -5.53 -5.52 19.33
CA ASP A 14 -5.67 -4.73 20.56
C ASP A 14 -5.38 -5.57 21.83
N SER A 15 -5.83 -6.83 21.83
CA SER A 15 -5.53 -7.78 22.90
C SER A 15 -4.02 -8.05 23.00
N VAL A 16 -3.37 -8.32 21.86
CA VAL A 16 -1.92 -8.57 21.81
C VAL A 16 -1.14 -7.30 22.14
N ARG A 17 -1.54 -6.13 21.64
CA ARG A 17 -0.95 -4.84 22.02
C ARG A 17 -0.94 -4.64 23.52
N SER A 18 -2.07 -4.88 24.16
CA SER A 18 -2.23 -4.78 25.63
C SER A 18 -1.35 -5.79 26.37
N PHE A 19 -1.17 -6.99 25.83
CA PHE A 19 -0.21 -7.96 26.38
C PHE A 19 1.22 -7.47 26.25
N VAL A 20 1.62 -7.03 25.06
CA VAL A 20 2.96 -6.54 24.72
C VAL A 20 3.37 -5.37 25.60
N GLU A 21 2.49 -4.38 25.81
CA GLU A 21 2.75 -3.23 26.70
C GLU A 21 3.06 -3.63 28.15
N ARG A 22 2.47 -4.73 28.64
CA ARG A 22 2.76 -5.24 29.99
C ARG A 22 4.06 -6.00 30.08
N VAL A 23 4.48 -6.70 29.02
CA VAL A 23 5.62 -7.63 29.07
C VAL A 23 6.91 -7.06 28.51
N ALA A 24 6.81 -6.02 27.69
CA ALA A 24 7.94 -5.34 27.08
C ALA A 24 7.85 -3.79 27.25
N PRO A 25 7.58 -3.26 28.47
CA PRO A 25 7.72 -1.82 28.70
C PRO A 25 9.18 -1.39 28.55
N SER A 26 9.42 -0.09 28.36
CA SER A 26 10.75 0.48 28.13
C SER A 26 11.79 -0.02 29.14
N GLU A 27 11.45 -0.07 30.44
CA GLU A 27 12.37 -0.54 31.48
C GLU A 27 12.86 -1.98 31.25
N VAL A 28 11.98 -2.87 30.79
CA VAL A 28 12.34 -4.27 30.46
C VAL A 28 13.21 -4.32 29.21
N LEU A 29 12.93 -3.48 28.19
CA LEU A 29 13.75 -3.42 26.98
C LEU A 29 15.18 -2.96 27.31
N HIS A 30 15.33 -1.93 28.14
CA HIS A 30 16.64 -1.41 28.55
C HIS A 30 17.39 -2.35 29.49
N GLU A 31 16.70 -3.04 30.41
CA GLU A 31 17.33 -4.09 31.21
C GLU A 31 17.87 -5.21 30.31
N ALA A 32 17.12 -5.60 29.28
CA ALA A 32 17.51 -6.63 28.32
C ALA A 32 18.67 -6.22 27.40
N LEU A 33 18.98 -4.93 27.27
CA LEU A 33 20.19 -4.46 26.57
C LEU A 33 21.47 -4.80 27.33
N GLU A 34 21.40 -4.80 28.67
CA GLU A 34 22.55 -5.02 29.56
C GLU A 34 22.64 -6.47 30.05
N THR A 35 21.48 -7.09 30.28
CA THR A 35 21.37 -8.42 30.89
C THR A 35 20.61 -9.36 29.96
N PRO A 36 21.17 -10.54 29.63
CA PRO A 36 20.46 -11.52 28.84
C PRO A 36 19.12 -11.92 29.47
N ILE A 37 18.08 -12.01 28.63
CA ILE A 37 16.74 -12.43 29.05
C ILE A 37 16.80 -13.87 29.57
N ALA A 38 15.99 -14.17 30.58
CA ALA A 38 15.81 -15.54 31.06
C ALA A 38 15.38 -16.50 29.92
N ASN A 39 15.71 -17.78 30.07
CA ASN A 39 15.26 -18.84 29.17
C ASN A 39 14.49 -19.93 29.97
N PRO A 40 13.17 -20.09 29.77
CA PRO A 40 12.29 -19.26 28.91
C PRO A 40 12.12 -17.82 29.43
N PRO A 41 11.75 -16.85 28.58
CA PRO A 41 11.40 -15.50 29.05
C PRO A 41 10.24 -15.51 30.05
N SER A 42 10.19 -14.51 30.92
CA SER A 42 9.14 -14.41 31.96
C SER A 42 7.71 -14.36 31.41
N TYR A 43 7.53 -13.79 30.22
CA TYR A 43 6.22 -13.72 29.56
C TYR A 43 5.81 -15.02 28.86
N TRP A 44 6.74 -15.96 28.66
CA TRP A 44 6.56 -17.11 27.77
C TRP A 44 5.31 -17.92 28.10
N LYS A 45 5.17 -18.28 29.39
CA LYS A 45 4.00 -19.04 29.85
C LYS A 45 2.70 -18.25 29.72
N ALA A 46 2.72 -16.95 30.01
CA ALA A 46 1.55 -16.10 29.89
C ALA A 46 1.08 -15.89 28.43
N ALA A 47 2.02 -15.90 27.47
CA ALA A 47 1.68 -15.92 26.05
C ALA A 47 1.03 -17.26 25.65
N ALA A 48 1.56 -18.38 26.16
CA ALA A 48 1.05 -19.72 25.85
C ALA A 48 -0.34 -19.95 26.45
N ASP A 49 -0.58 -19.45 27.65
CA ASP A 49 -1.89 -19.53 28.32
C ASP A 49 -2.95 -18.64 27.62
N GLN A 50 -2.53 -17.65 26.81
CA GLN A 50 -3.39 -16.89 25.89
C GLN A 50 -3.49 -17.55 24.50
N GLY A 51 -2.82 -18.69 24.30
CA GLY A 51 -2.80 -19.45 23.05
C GLY A 51 -2.02 -18.78 21.91
N LEU A 52 -1.18 -17.79 22.19
CA LEU A 52 -0.49 -17.02 21.13
C LEU A 52 0.54 -17.87 20.37
N GLN A 53 1.20 -18.82 21.03
CA GLN A 53 2.18 -19.73 20.41
C GLN A 53 1.52 -20.75 19.48
N GLY A 54 0.29 -21.15 19.78
CA GLY A 54 -0.48 -22.13 19.02
C GLY A 54 -1.51 -21.50 18.07
N LEU A 55 -1.45 -20.19 17.82
CA LEU A 55 -2.52 -19.47 17.13
C LEU A 55 -2.84 -20.06 15.74
N HIS A 56 -1.82 -20.28 14.92
CA HIS A 56 -1.94 -20.84 13.57
C HIS A 56 -1.91 -22.37 13.51
N LEU A 57 -1.72 -23.03 14.65
CA LEU A 57 -1.60 -24.48 14.71
C LEU A 57 -2.99 -25.13 14.81
N SER A 58 -3.11 -26.34 14.25
CA SER A 58 -4.35 -27.12 14.31
C SER A 58 -4.83 -27.37 15.75
N GLU A 59 -6.14 -27.43 15.95
CA GLU A 59 -6.74 -27.82 17.24
C GLU A 59 -6.29 -29.24 17.68
N SER A 60 -5.95 -30.12 16.75
CA SER A 60 -5.49 -31.49 17.01
C SER A 60 -4.19 -31.56 17.82
N VAL A 61 -3.37 -30.51 17.74
CA VAL A 61 -2.12 -30.34 18.49
C VAL A 61 -2.25 -29.27 19.59
N GLY A 62 -3.48 -28.88 19.94
CA GLY A 62 -3.75 -27.90 20.99
C GLY A 62 -3.57 -26.43 20.56
N GLY A 63 -3.55 -26.16 19.25
CA GLY A 63 -3.59 -24.81 18.68
C GLY A 63 -5.00 -24.20 18.60
N GLN A 64 -5.11 -23.05 17.94
CA GLN A 64 -6.37 -22.32 17.75
C GLN A 64 -6.96 -22.41 16.34
N GLY A 65 -6.22 -22.96 15.38
CA GLY A 65 -6.68 -23.20 14.00
C GLY A 65 -6.83 -21.96 13.13
N PHE A 66 -6.24 -20.82 13.50
CA PHE A 66 -6.22 -19.62 12.65
C PHE A 66 -5.16 -19.73 11.54
N GLY A 67 -5.14 -18.74 10.63
CA GLY A 67 -4.20 -18.69 9.52
C GLY A 67 -2.89 -17.95 9.84
N ILE A 68 -2.06 -17.87 8.81
CA ILE A 68 -0.85 -17.05 8.74
C ILE A 68 -1.20 -15.56 8.85
N LEU A 69 -2.37 -15.12 8.37
CA LEU A 69 -2.81 -13.74 8.54
C LEU A 69 -2.96 -13.35 10.02
N GLU A 70 -3.65 -14.14 10.84
CA GLU A 70 -3.77 -13.88 12.28
C GLU A 70 -2.41 -13.96 12.97
N LEU A 71 -1.56 -14.91 12.59
CA LEU A 71 -0.20 -14.98 13.11
C LEU A 71 0.60 -13.71 12.77
N ALA A 72 0.53 -13.24 11.52
CA ALA A 72 1.19 -12.01 11.09
C ALA A 72 0.71 -10.78 11.89
N ILE A 73 -0.58 -10.70 12.23
CA ILE A 73 -1.10 -9.65 13.12
C ILE A 73 -0.37 -9.71 14.47
N VAL A 74 -0.29 -10.88 15.11
CA VAL A 74 0.39 -11.05 16.40
C VAL A 74 1.87 -10.67 16.30
N LEU A 75 2.58 -11.14 15.26
CA LEU A 75 4.01 -10.82 15.09
C LEU A 75 4.26 -9.33 14.83
N ALA A 76 3.34 -8.63 14.15
CA ALA A 76 3.42 -7.18 13.99
C ALA A 76 3.26 -6.44 15.33
N GLU A 77 2.37 -6.91 16.21
CA GLU A 77 2.22 -6.31 17.53
C GLU A 77 3.44 -6.59 18.43
N PHE A 78 4.03 -7.80 18.35
CA PHE A 78 5.32 -8.13 19.00
C PHE A 78 6.48 -7.27 18.46
N GLY A 79 6.54 -7.05 17.15
CA GLY A 79 7.54 -6.18 16.52
C GLY A 79 7.41 -4.72 16.99
N TYR A 80 6.18 -4.22 17.11
CA TYR A 80 5.93 -2.88 17.64
C TYR A 80 6.33 -2.72 19.11
N GLY A 81 6.30 -3.79 19.92
CA GLY A 81 6.85 -3.76 21.28
C GLY A 81 8.33 -4.11 21.38
N ALA A 82 9.00 -4.38 20.26
CA ALA A 82 10.35 -4.94 20.20
C ALA A 82 10.55 -6.15 21.14
N VAL A 83 9.51 -6.98 21.32
CA VAL A 83 9.44 -7.97 22.40
C VAL A 83 10.71 -8.83 22.42
N PRO A 84 11.42 -8.89 23.57
CA PRO A 84 12.67 -9.63 23.67
C PRO A 84 12.47 -11.15 23.57
N GLY A 85 13.46 -11.88 23.06
CA GLY A 85 13.50 -13.34 23.14
C GLY A 85 12.93 -14.07 21.91
N PRO A 86 12.50 -15.34 22.07
CA PRO A 86 12.42 -16.31 20.99
C PRO A 86 11.02 -16.47 20.39
N PHE A 87 10.03 -15.63 20.74
CA PHE A 87 8.65 -15.80 20.28
C PHE A 87 8.53 -15.84 18.76
N VAL A 88 9.05 -14.82 18.06
CA VAL A 88 8.97 -14.76 16.60
C VAL A 88 9.75 -15.90 15.92
N PRO A 89 11.01 -16.22 16.30
CA PRO A 89 11.70 -17.40 15.77
C PRO A 89 10.96 -18.72 15.99
N SER A 90 10.36 -18.91 17.17
CA SER A 90 9.61 -20.12 17.50
C SER A 90 8.29 -20.21 16.72
N ALA A 91 7.59 -19.10 16.54
CA ALA A 91 6.40 -19.02 15.71
C ALA A 91 6.71 -19.41 14.25
N ILE A 92 7.78 -18.85 13.68
CA ILE A 92 8.24 -19.20 12.33
C ILE A 92 8.57 -20.68 12.23
N ALA A 93 9.36 -21.22 13.15
CA ALA A 93 9.73 -22.64 13.14
C ALA A 93 8.48 -23.55 13.24
N SER A 94 7.51 -23.20 14.09
CA SER A 94 6.26 -23.96 14.20
C SER A 94 5.40 -23.88 12.93
N ALA A 95 5.39 -22.74 12.23
CA ALA A 95 4.71 -22.60 10.94
C ALA A 95 5.35 -23.47 9.85
N LEU A 96 6.69 -23.59 9.83
CA LEU A 96 7.40 -24.49 8.93
C LEU A 96 7.06 -25.97 9.19
N ILE A 97 7.03 -26.37 10.46
CA ILE A 97 6.65 -27.75 10.84
C ILE A 97 5.18 -28.02 10.48
N SER A 98 4.27 -27.09 10.79
CA SER A 98 2.84 -27.22 10.48
C SER A 98 2.55 -27.29 8.99
N ALA A 99 3.29 -26.55 8.17
CA ALA A 99 3.16 -26.61 6.71
C ALA A 99 3.61 -27.95 6.11
N ASN A 100 4.47 -28.69 6.81
CA ASN A 100 4.83 -30.06 6.42
C ASN A 100 3.78 -31.09 6.87
N ASP A 101 3.37 -31.00 8.15
CA ASP A 101 2.41 -31.88 8.79
C ASP A 101 1.69 -31.12 9.93
N PRO A 102 0.41 -30.76 9.77
CA PRO A 102 -0.34 -30.01 10.78
C PRO A 102 -0.61 -30.81 12.06
N ASP A 103 -0.44 -32.14 12.02
CA ASP A 103 -0.64 -33.05 13.15
C ASP A 103 0.69 -33.53 13.78
N ALA A 104 1.82 -32.93 13.38
CA ALA A 104 3.12 -33.31 13.91
C ALA A 104 3.17 -33.17 15.43
N LYS A 105 3.46 -34.26 16.14
CA LYS A 105 3.39 -34.32 17.62
C LYS A 105 4.15 -33.21 18.34
N VAL A 106 5.30 -32.83 17.80
CA VAL A 106 6.17 -31.77 18.34
C VAL A 106 5.46 -30.40 18.41
N LEU A 107 4.47 -30.16 17.55
CA LEU A 107 3.66 -28.94 17.57
C LEU A 107 2.90 -28.78 18.88
N SER A 108 2.52 -29.87 19.54
CA SER A 108 1.82 -29.83 20.83
C SER A 108 2.66 -29.16 21.93
N GLU A 109 3.97 -29.45 21.94
CA GLU A 109 4.92 -28.86 22.89
C GLU A 109 5.22 -27.40 22.57
N LEU A 110 5.17 -27.04 21.28
CA LEU A 110 5.32 -25.64 20.84
C LEU A 110 4.07 -24.81 21.17
N ALA A 111 2.88 -25.38 20.96
CA ALA A 111 1.59 -24.74 21.27
C ALA A 111 1.43 -24.46 22.78
N SER A 112 1.82 -25.42 23.64
CA SER A 112 1.75 -25.28 25.10
C SER A 112 2.83 -24.36 25.69
N GLY A 113 3.86 -24.04 24.90
CA GLY A 113 5.06 -23.33 25.32
C GLY A 113 6.05 -24.17 26.12
N ASP A 114 5.90 -25.51 26.14
CA ASP A 114 6.85 -26.42 26.81
C ASP A 114 8.16 -26.55 26.04
N ALA A 115 8.13 -26.32 24.72
CA ALA A 115 9.32 -26.25 23.87
C ALA A 115 9.49 -24.87 23.23
N ILE A 116 10.74 -24.54 22.91
CA ILE A 116 11.11 -23.35 22.13
C ILE A 116 11.78 -23.84 20.85
N ALA A 117 11.33 -23.33 19.71
CA ALA A 117 11.94 -23.63 18.43
C ALA A 117 12.72 -22.44 17.86
N ALA A 118 13.71 -22.74 17.04
CA ALA A 118 14.43 -21.77 16.21
C ALA A 118 14.49 -22.26 14.76
N TYR A 119 14.79 -21.34 13.84
CA TYR A 119 14.89 -21.64 12.42
C TYR A 119 16.11 -20.92 11.82
N ALA A 120 16.54 -21.36 10.64
CA ALA A 120 17.50 -20.65 9.82
C ALA A 120 17.03 -20.55 8.37
N ILE A 121 17.27 -19.40 7.73
CA ILE A 121 16.91 -19.17 6.32
C ILE A 121 17.89 -19.82 5.33
N ASP A 122 19.17 -19.81 5.69
CA ASP A 122 20.27 -20.39 4.93
C ASP A 122 21.12 -21.25 5.87
N SER A 123 21.84 -22.22 5.29
CA SER A 123 22.58 -23.23 6.04
C SER A 123 23.82 -23.69 5.29
N GLY A 124 24.89 -23.96 6.04
CA GLY A 124 26.07 -24.68 5.56
C GLY A 124 26.05 -26.17 5.92
N LEU A 125 24.90 -26.71 6.33
CA LEU A 125 24.73 -28.13 6.63
C LEU A 125 24.60 -28.95 5.37
N THR A 126 25.21 -30.13 5.40
CA THR A 126 25.09 -31.17 4.38
C THR A 126 24.60 -32.46 5.03
N ALA A 127 23.79 -33.23 4.32
CA ALA A 127 23.33 -34.53 4.79
C ALA A 127 23.64 -35.63 3.76
N THR A 128 23.99 -36.82 4.26
CA THR A 128 24.17 -38.01 3.43
C THR A 128 23.19 -39.08 3.89
N ARG A 129 22.42 -39.65 2.94
CA ARG A 129 21.39 -40.64 3.24
C ARG A 129 22.01 -42.04 3.34
N HIS A 130 21.86 -42.66 4.50
CA HIS A 130 22.32 -44.02 4.82
C HIS A 130 21.10 -44.89 5.14
N GLY A 131 20.48 -45.51 4.13
CA GLY A 131 19.24 -46.26 4.33
C GLY A 131 18.06 -45.33 4.62
N THR A 132 17.43 -45.49 5.80
CA THR A 132 16.32 -44.66 6.30
C THR A 132 16.80 -43.50 7.20
N GLU A 133 18.11 -43.33 7.35
CA GLU A 133 18.72 -42.31 8.20
C GLU A 133 19.43 -41.26 7.35
N LEU A 134 19.43 -40.02 7.83
CA LEU A 134 20.24 -38.93 7.31
C LEU A 134 21.34 -38.60 8.32
N VAL A 135 22.58 -38.56 7.85
CA VAL A 135 23.74 -38.16 8.65
C VAL A 135 24.10 -36.72 8.29
N ILE A 136 23.94 -35.80 9.24
CA ILE A 136 24.04 -34.36 9.04
C ILE A 136 25.35 -33.83 9.62
N ARG A 137 26.04 -32.98 8.84
CA ARG A 137 27.31 -32.36 9.19
C ARG A 137 27.35 -30.90 8.74
N GLY A 138 28.09 -30.06 9.44
CA GLY A 138 28.42 -28.70 9.01
C GLY A 138 28.04 -27.65 10.04
N GLU A 139 27.88 -26.41 9.58
CA GLU A 139 27.60 -25.26 10.44
C GLU A 139 26.55 -24.35 9.83
N VAL A 140 25.65 -23.86 10.69
CA VAL A 140 24.75 -22.74 10.43
C VAL A 140 25.17 -21.58 11.31
N ARG A 141 25.34 -20.39 10.73
CA ARG A 141 25.82 -19.22 11.47
C ARG A 141 24.68 -18.24 11.74
N ALA A 142 24.71 -17.62 12.92
CA ALA A 142 23.81 -16.53 13.31
C ALA A 142 22.34 -16.93 13.29
N VAL A 143 22.02 -18.06 13.92
CA VAL A 143 20.66 -18.58 14.06
C VAL A 143 19.95 -17.83 15.21
N PRO A 144 18.87 -17.08 14.93
CA PRO A 144 18.09 -16.39 15.96
C PRO A 144 17.53 -17.37 16.99
N ALA A 145 17.68 -17.03 18.26
CA ALA A 145 17.16 -17.81 19.40
C ALA A 145 17.67 -19.26 19.52
N ALA A 146 18.67 -19.69 18.75
CA ALA A 146 19.14 -21.09 18.80
C ALA A 146 19.64 -21.52 20.19
N ALA A 147 20.32 -20.64 20.94
CA ALA A 147 20.74 -20.94 22.31
C ALA A 147 19.58 -21.01 23.32
N GLN A 148 18.38 -20.58 22.93
CA GLN A 148 17.17 -20.66 23.74
C GLN A 148 16.27 -21.85 23.34
N ALA A 149 16.49 -22.39 22.14
CA ALA A 149 15.64 -23.41 21.55
C ALA A 149 16.02 -24.82 22.03
N SER A 150 15.00 -25.67 22.20
CA SER A 150 15.16 -27.12 22.32
C SER A 150 15.10 -27.81 20.95
N ILE A 151 14.53 -27.15 19.93
CA ILE A 151 14.31 -27.70 18.59
C ILE A 151 14.76 -26.69 17.53
N LEU A 152 15.44 -27.16 16.49
CA LEU A 152 15.87 -26.33 15.37
C LEU A 152 15.35 -26.87 14.03
N VAL A 153 14.70 -26.00 13.25
CA VAL A 153 14.25 -26.29 11.88
C VAL A 153 15.27 -25.69 10.91
N LEU A 154 16.06 -26.55 10.27
CA LEU A 154 17.21 -26.11 9.46
C LEU A 154 17.16 -26.71 8.04
N PRO A 155 17.56 -25.95 7.01
CA PRO A 155 17.79 -26.52 5.69
C PRO A 155 19.10 -27.30 5.68
N VAL A 156 19.13 -28.42 4.96
CA VAL A 156 20.32 -29.25 4.75
C VAL A 156 20.48 -29.55 3.26
N ALA A 157 21.69 -29.36 2.74
CA ALA A 157 22.01 -29.72 1.37
C ALA A 157 22.18 -31.24 1.25
N ILE A 158 21.55 -31.83 0.25
CA ILE A 158 21.68 -33.25 -0.13
C ILE A 158 22.04 -33.35 -1.62
N ASP A 159 22.44 -34.53 -2.08
CA ASP A 159 22.84 -34.74 -3.48
C ASP A 159 21.76 -34.33 -4.49
N SER A 160 20.48 -34.44 -4.13
CA SER A 160 19.34 -34.07 -4.99
C SER A 160 18.81 -32.65 -4.79
N GLY A 161 19.41 -31.83 -3.91
CA GLY A 161 18.96 -30.47 -3.64
C GLY A 161 19.06 -30.08 -2.17
N GLU A 162 17.96 -29.60 -1.60
CA GLU A 162 17.86 -29.12 -0.21
C GLU A 162 16.63 -29.78 0.44
N GLU A 163 16.78 -30.29 1.65
CA GLU A 163 15.69 -30.78 2.51
C GLU A 163 15.61 -29.93 3.79
N TRP A 164 14.43 -29.85 4.39
CA TRP A 164 14.23 -29.24 5.70
C TRP A 164 14.16 -30.31 6.77
N VAL A 165 14.83 -30.11 7.90
CA VAL A 165 14.91 -31.11 8.98
C VAL A 165 14.68 -30.49 10.35
N ILE A 166 14.20 -31.31 11.28
CA ILE A 166 14.10 -31.01 12.70
C ILE A 166 15.31 -31.63 13.42
N LEU A 167 16.08 -30.81 14.13
CA LEU A 167 17.19 -31.26 14.98
C LEU A 167 16.92 -30.90 16.44
N ASP A 168 17.20 -31.85 17.35
CA ASP A 168 17.12 -31.61 18.79
C ASP A 168 18.39 -30.87 19.24
N ALA A 169 18.23 -29.83 20.07
CA ALA A 169 19.34 -28.95 20.45
C ALA A 169 20.45 -29.66 21.24
N ASP A 170 20.12 -30.75 21.95
CA ASP A 170 21.08 -31.56 22.71
C ASP A 170 22.00 -32.42 21.83
N GLN A 171 21.67 -32.55 20.54
CA GLN A 171 22.50 -33.21 19.52
C GLN A 171 23.48 -32.25 18.84
N LEU A 172 23.39 -30.94 19.14
CA LEU A 172 24.09 -29.89 18.42
C LEU A 172 25.10 -29.17 19.32
N GLU A 173 26.17 -28.66 18.72
CA GLU A 173 27.03 -27.68 19.36
C GLU A 173 26.48 -26.28 19.07
N ILE A 174 25.91 -25.65 20.09
CA ILE A 174 25.33 -24.30 20.00
C ILE A 174 26.23 -23.30 20.72
N GLU A 175 26.84 -22.40 19.97
CA GLU A 175 27.77 -21.38 20.45
C GLU A 175 27.12 -19.99 20.39
N PRO A 176 26.69 -19.41 21.53
CA PRO A 176 26.10 -18.07 21.55
C PRO A 176 27.06 -17.01 21.02
N VAL A 177 26.54 -16.09 20.19
CA VAL A 177 27.30 -14.95 19.66
C VAL A 177 26.61 -13.63 19.99
N LYS A 178 27.40 -12.58 20.15
CA LYS A 178 26.89 -11.26 20.52
C LYS A 178 26.12 -10.64 19.34
N SER A 179 24.82 -10.44 19.54
CA SER A 179 23.93 -9.84 18.55
C SER A 179 24.08 -8.33 18.47
N VAL A 180 23.77 -7.75 17.29
CA VAL A 180 23.62 -6.29 17.12
C VAL A 180 22.43 -5.75 17.91
N ASP A 181 21.40 -6.58 18.08
CA ASP A 181 20.27 -6.40 18.98
C ASP A 181 20.36 -7.42 20.12
N PRO A 182 20.82 -7.03 21.32
CA PRO A 182 20.89 -7.92 22.48
C PRO A 182 19.56 -8.58 22.85
N LEU A 183 18.42 -7.97 22.49
CA LEU A 183 17.09 -8.50 22.80
C LEU A 183 16.71 -9.69 21.91
N ARG A 184 17.44 -9.93 20.82
CA ARG A 184 17.30 -11.11 19.94
C ARG A 184 18.64 -11.87 19.90
N PRO A 185 18.85 -12.81 20.84
CA PRO A 185 20.08 -13.60 20.90
C PRO A 185 20.33 -14.41 19.63
N LEU A 186 21.61 -14.63 19.30
CA LEU A 186 22.06 -15.40 18.14
C LEU A 186 23.03 -16.50 18.58
N ALA A 187 23.12 -17.58 17.82
CA ALA A 187 24.16 -18.58 18.00
C ALA A 187 24.70 -19.13 16.67
N HIS A 188 25.91 -19.67 16.69
CA HIS A 188 26.38 -20.62 15.68
C HIS A 188 25.92 -22.03 16.09
N VAL A 189 25.48 -22.83 15.13
CA VAL A 189 24.95 -24.18 15.35
C VAL A 189 25.78 -25.13 14.50
N ARG A 190 26.42 -26.12 15.11
CA ARG A 190 27.20 -27.14 14.40
C ARG A 190 26.61 -28.53 14.61
N ALA A 191 26.47 -29.26 13.52
CA ALA A 191 26.11 -30.66 13.53
C ALA A 191 27.36 -31.49 13.25
N ASN A 192 27.67 -32.44 14.13
CA ASN A 192 28.83 -33.31 14.03
C ASN A 192 28.39 -34.77 13.84
N ALA A 193 27.96 -35.10 12.62
CA ALA A 193 27.43 -36.41 12.27
C ALA A 193 26.16 -36.77 13.05
N VAL A 194 25.22 -35.83 13.12
CA VAL A 194 23.93 -36.04 13.77
C VAL A 194 23.10 -36.97 12.88
N GLU A 195 22.59 -38.05 13.45
CA GLU A 195 21.78 -39.04 12.75
C GLU A 195 20.30 -38.78 13.07
N ILE A 196 19.50 -38.61 12.02
CA ILE A 196 18.04 -38.48 12.14
C ILE A 196 17.32 -39.49 11.25
N THR A 197 16.13 -39.86 11.66
CA THR A 197 15.20 -40.73 10.92
C THR A 197 14.20 -39.91 10.11
N ASP A 198 13.49 -40.56 9.17
CA ASP A 198 12.55 -39.90 8.25
C ASP A 198 11.42 -39.09 8.94
N ASP A 199 11.06 -39.39 10.19
CA ASP A 199 10.08 -38.62 10.97
C ASP A 199 10.56 -37.22 11.39
N ARG A 200 11.86 -36.95 11.26
CA ARG A 200 12.46 -35.63 11.47
C ARG A 200 12.72 -34.87 10.17
N VAL A 201 12.36 -35.46 9.02
CA VAL A 201 12.48 -34.82 7.71
C VAL A 201 11.15 -34.18 7.33
N LEU A 202 11.18 -32.89 6.99
CA LEU A 202 10.01 -32.14 6.54
C LEU A 202 9.81 -32.32 5.03
N ALA A 203 9.52 -33.55 4.60
CA ALA A 203 9.49 -33.96 3.20
C ALA A 203 8.40 -33.27 2.34
N ASN A 204 7.32 -32.76 2.96
CA ASN A 204 6.25 -32.03 2.27
C ASN A 204 6.49 -30.53 2.21
N LEU A 205 7.50 -30.01 2.92
CA LEU A 205 7.82 -28.59 2.95
C LEU A 205 8.74 -28.21 1.78
N SER A 206 8.16 -27.63 0.73
CA SER A 206 8.95 -27.11 -0.39
C SER A 206 9.80 -25.91 0.01
N ARG A 207 10.97 -25.75 -0.62
CA ARG A 207 11.84 -24.59 -0.42
C ARG A 207 11.14 -23.24 -0.69
N PRO A 208 10.34 -23.07 -1.77
CA PRO A 208 9.60 -21.83 -1.97
C PRO A 208 8.61 -21.52 -0.85
N LEU A 209 7.85 -22.51 -0.39
CA LEU A 209 6.87 -22.33 0.70
C LEU A 209 7.57 -21.97 2.02
N ALA A 210 8.65 -22.68 2.36
CA ALA A 210 9.45 -22.38 3.55
C ALA A 210 9.98 -20.93 3.53
N ARG A 211 10.54 -20.51 2.39
CA ARG A 211 11.04 -19.13 2.22
C ARG A 211 9.93 -18.09 2.31
N ALA A 212 8.78 -18.35 1.72
CA ALA A 212 7.63 -17.45 1.77
C ALA A 212 7.06 -17.31 3.19
N LEU A 213 6.95 -18.40 3.96
CA LEU A 213 6.54 -18.38 5.38
C LEU A 213 7.52 -17.55 6.22
N MET A 214 8.82 -17.84 6.12
CA MET A 214 9.85 -17.12 6.89
C MET A 214 9.85 -15.62 6.56
N SER A 215 9.85 -15.26 5.27
CA SER A 215 9.96 -13.87 4.85
C SER A 215 8.69 -13.06 5.16
N THR A 216 7.50 -13.67 5.05
CA THR A 216 6.23 -13.01 5.39
C THR A 216 6.14 -12.73 6.88
N LEU A 217 6.45 -13.71 7.73
CA LEU A 217 6.38 -13.58 9.18
C LEU A 217 7.46 -12.64 9.74
N LEU A 218 8.67 -12.65 9.15
CA LEU A 218 9.68 -11.62 9.45
C LEU A 218 9.23 -10.22 9.02
N SER A 219 8.56 -10.12 7.88
CA SER A 219 8.04 -8.84 7.38
C SER A 219 6.97 -8.28 8.30
N ALA A 220 6.15 -9.14 8.90
CA ALA A 220 5.19 -8.76 9.94
C ALA A 220 5.88 -8.13 11.16
N GLU A 221 6.93 -8.76 11.71
CA GLU A 221 7.72 -8.17 12.80
C GLU A 221 8.33 -6.80 12.38
N ALA A 222 8.87 -6.71 11.17
CA ALA A 222 9.50 -5.49 10.64
C ALA A 222 8.53 -4.32 10.51
N ILE A 223 7.30 -4.54 10.01
CA ILE A 223 6.32 -3.44 9.93
C ILE A 223 5.84 -3.00 11.32
N GLY A 224 5.85 -3.90 12.32
CA GLY A 224 5.61 -3.55 13.71
C GLY A 224 6.63 -2.51 14.20
N VAL A 225 7.90 -2.76 13.94
CA VAL A 225 9.01 -1.83 14.23
C VAL A 225 8.86 -0.51 13.47
N ALA A 226 8.49 -0.55 12.19
CA ALA A 226 8.26 0.65 11.37
C ALA A 226 7.11 1.52 11.91
N ARG A 227 6.01 0.88 12.33
CA ARG A 227 4.86 1.53 12.96
C ARG A 227 5.25 2.22 14.25
N TRP A 228 5.92 1.52 15.17
CA TRP A 228 6.40 2.12 16.41
C TRP A 228 7.26 3.36 16.15
N ALA A 229 8.19 3.27 15.19
CA ALA A 229 9.08 4.37 14.86
C ALA A 229 8.33 5.58 14.29
N THR A 230 7.31 5.34 13.46
CA THR A 230 6.44 6.37 12.89
C THR A 230 5.61 7.06 13.98
N ASP A 231 4.94 6.27 14.83
CA ASP A 231 4.06 6.79 15.87
C ASP A 231 4.88 7.58 16.91
N THR A 232 6.02 7.03 17.36
CA THR A 232 6.92 7.70 18.31
C THR A 232 7.48 9.01 17.77
N ALA A 233 7.89 9.04 16.50
CA ALA A 233 8.35 10.27 15.85
C ALA A 233 7.24 11.33 15.74
N ALA A 234 6.04 10.92 15.34
CA ALA A 234 4.90 11.81 15.20
C ALA A 234 4.46 12.40 16.55
N GLU A 235 4.36 11.57 17.60
CA GLU A 235 4.01 12.03 18.95
C GLU A 235 5.03 13.02 19.51
N TYR A 236 6.33 12.73 19.36
CA TYR A 236 7.36 13.68 19.76
C TYR A 236 7.28 15.00 18.98
N ALA A 237 6.99 14.93 17.67
CA ALA A 237 6.85 16.11 16.82
C ALA A 237 5.67 17.02 17.21
N LYS A 238 4.62 16.47 17.83
CA LYS A 238 3.47 17.24 18.34
C LYS A 238 3.82 18.10 19.55
N ILE A 239 4.74 17.64 20.40
CA ILE A 239 4.99 18.24 21.72
C ILE A 239 6.32 18.98 21.81
N ARG A 240 7.32 18.61 21.00
CA ARG A 240 8.66 19.20 21.07
C ARG A 240 8.67 20.60 20.46
N GLU A 241 9.10 21.63 21.20
CA GLU A 241 9.04 23.02 20.73
C GLU A 241 10.38 23.66 20.31
N GLN A 242 10.50 24.12 19.07
CA GLN A 242 11.61 24.98 18.63
C GLN A 242 11.08 26.30 18.10
N PHE A 243 11.81 27.38 18.36
CA PHE A 243 11.40 28.73 17.97
C PHE A 243 9.98 29.11 18.43
N GLY A 244 9.56 28.59 19.59
CA GLY A 244 8.25 28.84 20.21
C GLY A 244 7.08 28.08 19.58
N ARG A 245 7.34 27.00 18.82
CA ARG A 245 6.31 26.23 18.11
C ARG A 245 6.64 24.73 18.15
N PRO A 246 5.63 23.83 18.16
CA PRO A 246 5.86 22.41 17.94
C PRO A 246 6.63 22.15 16.63
N ILE A 247 7.63 21.27 16.67
CA ILE A 247 8.45 20.98 15.49
C ILE A 247 7.64 20.37 14.35
N GLY A 248 6.51 19.72 14.65
CA GLY A 248 5.55 19.22 13.67
C GLY A 248 4.85 20.31 12.84
N GLN A 249 4.99 21.60 13.18
CA GLN A 249 4.56 22.73 12.33
C GLN A 249 5.58 23.08 11.23
N PHE A 250 6.83 22.61 11.36
CA PHE A 250 7.84 22.85 10.33
C PHE A 250 7.74 21.80 9.24
N GLN A 251 7.50 22.23 8.00
CA GLN A 251 7.30 21.32 6.86
C GLN A 251 8.37 20.24 6.73
N ALA A 252 9.64 20.54 7.01
CA ALA A 252 10.72 19.55 6.94
C ALA A 252 10.50 18.33 7.87
N ILE A 253 10.06 18.56 9.12
CA ILE A 253 9.75 17.48 10.07
C ILE A 253 8.40 16.87 9.75
N LYS A 254 7.41 17.70 9.42
CA LYS A 254 6.06 17.26 9.05
C LYS A 254 6.07 16.28 7.89
N HIS A 255 6.76 16.63 6.80
CA HIS A 255 6.87 15.83 5.59
C HIS A 255 7.68 14.57 5.81
N LYS A 256 8.69 14.62 6.68
CA LYS A 256 9.44 13.43 7.11
C LYS A 256 8.50 12.42 7.78
N CYS A 257 7.73 12.82 8.78
CA CYS A 257 6.75 11.94 9.44
C CYS A 257 5.67 11.44 8.46
N ALA A 258 5.19 12.29 7.55
CA ALA A 258 4.25 11.88 6.50
C ALA A 258 4.85 10.82 5.54
N GLY A 259 6.14 10.93 5.22
CA GLY A 259 6.87 9.92 4.44
C GLY A 259 6.96 8.59 5.18
N MET A 260 7.32 8.62 6.48
CA MET A 260 7.42 7.43 7.32
C MET A 260 6.09 6.64 7.35
N VAL A 261 4.96 7.32 7.55
CA VAL A 261 3.66 6.64 7.56
C VAL A 261 3.28 6.13 6.18
N ALA A 262 3.58 6.85 5.10
CA ALA A 262 3.30 6.38 3.74
C ALA A 262 4.10 5.10 3.40
N GLU A 263 5.37 5.04 3.77
CA GLU A 263 6.21 3.84 3.61
C GLU A 263 5.71 2.68 4.46
N THR A 264 5.36 2.95 5.72
CA THR A 264 4.82 1.96 6.64
C THR A 264 3.50 1.37 6.15
N GLU A 265 2.57 2.20 5.66
CA GLU A 265 1.29 1.73 5.11
C GLU A 265 1.46 0.88 3.84
N ARG A 266 2.37 1.27 2.94
CA ARG A 266 2.68 0.49 1.73
C ARG A 266 3.24 -0.88 2.09
N ALA A 267 4.20 -0.94 3.01
CA ALA A 267 4.77 -2.20 3.47
C ALA A 267 3.74 -3.05 4.21
N THR A 268 2.89 -2.44 5.05
CA THR A 268 1.80 -3.14 5.76
C THR A 268 0.82 -3.78 4.79
N ALA A 269 0.45 -3.09 3.72
CA ALA A 269 -0.40 -3.65 2.67
C ALA A 269 0.25 -4.87 2.00
N ALA A 270 1.56 -4.81 1.69
CA ALA A 270 2.29 -5.93 1.11
C ALA A 270 2.36 -7.16 2.05
N VAL A 271 2.58 -6.96 3.34
CA VAL A 271 2.60 -8.05 4.33
C VAL A 271 1.21 -8.69 4.47
N TRP A 272 0.16 -7.87 4.49
CA TRP A 272 -1.22 -8.35 4.52
C TRP A 272 -1.55 -9.26 3.32
N ASP A 273 -1.15 -8.86 2.10
CA ASP A 273 -1.34 -9.66 0.89
C ASP A 273 -0.52 -10.96 0.91
N ALA A 274 0.74 -10.90 1.36
CA ALA A 274 1.61 -12.08 1.48
C ALA A 274 1.06 -13.10 2.47
N ALA A 275 0.51 -12.67 3.61
CA ALA A 275 -0.07 -13.56 4.60
C ALA A 275 -1.35 -14.24 4.06
N ARG A 276 -2.24 -13.49 3.40
CA ARG A 276 -3.42 -14.05 2.72
C ARG A 276 -3.05 -15.06 1.62
N ALA A 277 -2.04 -14.72 0.82
CA ALA A 277 -1.56 -15.62 -0.24
C ALA A 277 -1.06 -16.96 0.30
N LEU A 278 -0.52 -17.00 1.53
CA LEU A 278 -0.10 -18.23 2.19
C LEU A 278 -1.29 -19.02 2.74
N ASP A 279 -2.32 -18.36 3.28
CA ASP A 279 -3.55 -19.03 3.70
C ASP A 279 -4.34 -19.63 2.52
N GLU A 280 -4.15 -19.06 1.33
CA GLU A 280 -4.74 -19.52 0.07
C GLU A 280 -3.82 -20.46 -0.73
N SER A 281 -2.71 -20.97 -0.16
CA SER A 281 -1.61 -21.59 -0.94
C SER A 281 -1.99 -22.79 -1.80
N ASP A 282 -3.11 -23.46 -1.49
CA ASP A 282 -3.65 -24.57 -2.28
C ASP A 282 -4.31 -24.11 -3.61
N SER A 283 -4.55 -22.81 -3.75
CA SER A 283 -5.06 -22.19 -4.98
C SER A 283 -3.93 -21.94 -5.98
N ALA A 284 -4.17 -22.26 -7.25
CA ALA A 284 -3.23 -21.95 -8.34
C ALA A 284 -2.99 -20.43 -8.48
N ASP A 285 -3.94 -19.60 -8.06
CA ASP A 285 -3.90 -18.14 -8.14
C ASP A 285 -3.25 -17.50 -6.89
N ALA A 286 -2.75 -18.31 -5.94
CA ALA A 286 -2.16 -17.81 -4.70
C ALA A 286 -0.94 -16.94 -4.97
N HIS A 287 -0.06 -17.33 -5.91
CA HIS A 287 1.19 -16.63 -6.24
C HIS A 287 1.99 -16.20 -4.99
N PHE A 288 1.98 -17.04 -3.94
CA PHE A 288 2.54 -16.70 -2.63
C PHE A 288 4.03 -16.34 -2.69
N GLU A 289 4.79 -16.93 -3.61
CA GLU A 289 6.21 -16.58 -3.81
C GLU A 289 6.40 -15.12 -4.19
N PHE A 290 5.57 -14.61 -5.12
CA PHE A 290 5.61 -13.23 -5.56
C PHE A 290 5.18 -12.30 -4.41
N ALA A 291 4.06 -12.58 -3.76
CA ALA A 291 3.54 -11.75 -2.67
C ALA A 291 4.53 -11.66 -1.50
N ALA A 292 5.11 -12.80 -1.08
CA ALA A 292 6.11 -12.86 -0.03
C ALA A 292 7.41 -12.13 -0.42
N ALA A 293 7.85 -12.20 -1.69
CA ALA A 293 9.01 -11.45 -2.16
C ALA A 293 8.75 -9.92 -2.21
N VAL A 294 7.52 -9.50 -2.53
CA VAL A 294 7.11 -8.08 -2.45
C VAL A 294 7.15 -7.59 -0.99
N ALA A 295 6.58 -8.35 -0.06
CA ALA A 295 6.64 -8.03 1.37
C ALA A 295 8.09 -7.94 1.88
N ALA A 296 8.92 -8.93 1.55
CA ALA A 296 10.33 -8.99 1.94
C ALA A 296 11.21 -7.91 1.29
N THR A 297 10.77 -7.35 0.15
CA THR A 297 11.44 -6.19 -0.48
C THR A 297 11.14 -4.89 0.26
N LEU A 298 9.90 -4.72 0.77
CA LEU A 298 9.41 -3.44 1.29
C LEU A 298 9.50 -3.31 2.81
N ALA A 299 9.17 -4.36 3.56
CA ALA A 299 9.07 -4.32 5.03
C ALA A 299 10.41 -4.04 5.75
N PRO A 300 11.53 -4.74 5.46
CA PRO A 300 12.80 -4.43 6.12
C PRO A 300 13.31 -3.03 5.77
N ALA A 301 13.10 -2.57 4.53
CA ALA A 301 13.45 -1.21 4.11
C ALA A 301 12.65 -0.15 4.89
N ALA A 302 11.33 -0.35 5.03
CA ALA A 302 10.47 0.55 5.81
C ALA A 302 10.88 0.60 7.29
N ALA A 303 11.16 -0.56 7.91
CA ALA A 303 11.63 -0.63 9.30
C ALA A 303 12.93 0.15 9.50
N GLN A 304 13.89 -0.03 8.58
CA GLN A 304 15.18 0.65 8.66
C GLN A 304 15.05 2.16 8.44
N HIS A 305 14.35 2.62 7.39
CA HIS A 305 14.18 4.05 7.15
C HIS A 305 13.39 4.73 8.27
N CYS A 306 12.28 4.14 8.73
CA CYS A 306 11.47 4.74 9.78
C CYS A 306 12.22 4.82 11.11
N THR A 307 13.00 3.81 11.48
CA THR A 307 13.81 3.88 12.71
C THR A 307 14.93 4.91 12.62
N GLN A 308 15.58 5.05 11.45
CA GLN A 308 16.56 6.10 11.19
C GLN A 308 15.94 7.50 11.27
N ASP A 309 14.78 7.70 10.66
CA ASP A 309 14.09 8.99 10.68
C ASP A 309 13.49 9.31 12.03
N CYS A 310 13.06 8.31 12.80
CA CYS A 310 12.66 8.50 14.20
C CYS A 310 13.81 9.05 15.05
N ILE A 311 15.03 8.54 14.87
CA ILE A 311 16.23 9.10 15.50
C ILE A 311 16.42 10.57 15.08
N GLN A 312 16.29 10.88 13.79
CA GLN A 312 16.45 12.26 13.29
C GLN A 312 15.41 13.22 13.87
N VAL A 313 14.15 12.79 13.98
CA VAL A 313 13.07 13.61 14.57
C VAL A 313 13.32 13.88 16.06
N HIS A 314 13.85 12.89 16.80
CA HIS A 314 14.23 13.06 18.22
C HIS A 314 15.54 13.84 18.42
N GLY A 315 16.37 13.94 17.37
CA GLY A 315 17.67 14.59 17.42
C GLY A 315 18.62 13.88 18.38
N GLY A 316 19.33 14.64 19.22
CA GLY A 316 20.34 14.09 20.13
C GLY A 316 19.80 13.02 21.08
N ILE A 317 18.58 13.15 21.59
CA ILE A 317 17.95 12.17 22.49
C ILE A 317 17.74 10.83 21.76
N GLY A 318 17.35 10.87 20.49
CA GLY A 318 17.15 9.67 19.68
C GLY A 318 18.43 8.84 19.47
N PHE A 319 19.60 9.44 19.68
CA PHE A 319 20.90 8.77 19.55
C PHE A 319 21.46 8.25 20.90
N THR A 320 20.73 8.43 22.00
CA THR A 320 21.17 8.01 23.34
C THR A 320 20.88 6.52 23.60
N TRP A 321 21.54 5.94 24.61
CA TRP A 321 21.28 4.56 25.02
C TRP A 321 19.98 4.44 25.81
N GLU A 322 19.60 5.53 26.48
CA GLU A 322 18.45 5.62 27.39
C GLU A 322 17.11 5.75 26.65
N HIS A 323 17.11 6.11 25.36
CA HIS A 323 15.90 6.24 24.57
C HIS A 323 15.64 4.99 23.73
N ASP A 324 14.38 4.55 23.65
CA ASP A 324 13.96 3.31 22.98
C ASP A 324 14.35 3.25 21.49
N THR A 325 14.57 4.40 20.83
CA THR A 325 15.01 4.45 19.43
C THR A 325 16.25 3.59 19.16
N ASN A 326 17.14 3.42 20.14
CA ASN A 326 18.30 2.56 19.99
C ASN A 326 17.91 1.06 19.91
N VAL A 327 16.92 0.62 20.71
CA VAL A 327 16.38 -0.75 20.70
C VAL A 327 15.78 -1.05 19.32
N TYR A 328 14.90 -0.17 18.84
CA TYR A 328 14.19 -0.40 17.59
C TYR A 328 15.10 -0.29 16.37
N TYR A 329 16.08 0.62 16.37
CA TYR A 329 17.06 0.67 15.27
C TYR A 329 17.92 -0.59 15.21
N ARG A 330 18.36 -1.12 16.37
CA ARG A 330 19.08 -2.39 16.43
C ARG A 330 18.23 -3.57 15.95
N ARG A 331 16.96 -3.64 16.39
CA ARG A 331 15.99 -4.64 15.90
C ARG A 331 15.81 -4.54 14.39
N ALA A 332 15.68 -3.34 13.82
CA ALA A 332 15.58 -3.15 12.38
C ALA A 332 16.83 -3.65 11.62
N LEU A 333 18.03 -3.37 12.13
CA LEU A 333 19.29 -3.88 11.55
C LEU A 333 19.38 -5.40 11.60
N LEU A 334 18.99 -6.01 12.72
CA LEU A 334 18.96 -7.46 12.85
C LEU A 334 17.94 -8.09 11.90
N LEU A 335 16.71 -7.56 11.86
CA LEU A 335 15.67 -8.05 10.96
C LEU A 335 16.12 -7.99 9.51
N ALA A 336 16.67 -6.86 9.06
CA ALA A 336 17.20 -6.71 7.70
C ALA A 336 18.25 -7.76 7.35
N ALA A 337 19.07 -8.20 8.31
CA ALA A 337 20.04 -9.28 8.11
C ALA A 337 19.40 -10.67 8.09
N CYS A 338 18.31 -10.90 8.85
CA CYS A 338 17.58 -12.17 8.87
C CYS A 338 16.86 -12.51 7.54
N PHE A 339 16.67 -11.51 6.67
CA PHE A 339 16.19 -11.68 5.30
C PHE A 339 17.28 -12.22 4.34
N GLY A 340 18.54 -12.33 4.76
CA GLY A 340 19.64 -12.69 3.87
C GLY A 340 20.17 -11.48 3.09
N ARG A 341 20.54 -11.66 1.81
CA ARG A 341 21.08 -10.56 1.01
C ARG A 341 19.95 -9.68 0.52
N SER A 342 20.09 -8.36 0.70
CA SER A 342 19.07 -7.38 0.30
C SER A 342 18.75 -7.37 -1.21
N ALA A 343 19.58 -7.98 -2.04
CA ALA A 343 19.38 -8.05 -3.49
C ALA A 343 18.49 -9.24 -3.91
N ASP A 344 18.31 -10.24 -3.05
CA ASP A 344 17.69 -11.51 -3.45
C ASP A 344 16.17 -11.36 -3.68
N TYR A 345 15.45 -10.62 -2.83
CA TYR A 345 14.00 -10.46 -2.98
C TYR A 345 13.57 -9.58 -4.15
N PRO A 346 14.18 -8.41 -4.42
CA PRO A 346 13.86 -7.69 -5.65
C PRO A 346 14.13 -8.54 -6.89
N GLN A 347 15.17 -9.37 -6.89
CA GLN A 347 15.41 -10.32 -7.98
C GLN A 347 14.26 -11.34 -8.10
N GLN A 348 13.86 -11.94 -6.99
CA GLN A 348 12.73 -12.88 -6.97
C GLN A 348 11.43 -12.23 -7.44
N VAL A 349 11.19 -10.96 -7.12
CA VAL A 349 10.02 -10.20 -7.59
C VAL A 349 10.02 -10.08 -9.11
N VAL A 350 11.14 -9.69 -9.74
CA VAL A 350 11.19 -9.57 -11.21
C VAL A 350 11.12 -10.94 -11.89
N ASP A 351 11.80 -11.96 -11.33
CA ASP A 351 11.79 -13.32 -11.86
C ASP A 351 10.37 -13.89 -11.88
N THR A 352 9.66 -13.81 -10.75
CA THR A 352 8.28 -14.32 -10.65
C THR A 352 7.30 -13.50 -11.49
N ALA A 353 7.36 -12.16 -11.45
CA ALA A 353 6.48 -11.30 -12.25
C ALA A 353 6.61 -11.54 -13.76
N THR A 354 7.82 -11.79 -14.25
CA THR A 354 8.08 -11.99 -15.68
C THR A 354 7.87 -13.43 -16.16
N SER A 355 7.99 -14.42 -15.26
CA SER A 355 7.84 -15.85 -15.57
C SER A 355 6.46 -16.42 -15.21
N THR A 356 6.15 -16.56 -13.91
CA THR A 356 4.93 -17.18 -13.40
C THR A 356 3.76 -16.21 -13.30
N GLY A 357 4.03 -14.91 -13.22
CA GLY A 357 3.04 -13.85 -13.12
C GLY A 357 2.96 -13.22 -11.73
N MET A 358 2.33 -12.04 -11.67
CA MET A 358 2.03 -11.34 -10.42
C MET A 358 0.76 -11.92 -9.80
N ARG A 359 0.64 -11.82 -8.47
CA ARG A 359 -0.59 -12.16 -7.75
C ARG A 359 -1.74 -11.24 -8.21
N PRO A 360 -2.92 -11.78 -8.57
CA PRO A 360 -4.08 -10.94 -8.87
C PRO A 360 -4.57 -10.25 -7.59
N VAL A 361 -5.02 -9.00 -7.72
CA VAL A 361 -5.55 -8.23 -6.60
C VAL A 361 -7.06 -8.46 -6.52
N ASP A 362 -7.44 -9.50 -5.78
CA ASP A 362 -8.82 -9.97 -5.62
C ASP A 362 -9.33 -9.93 -4.17
N ILE A 363 -10.65 -9.93 -4.03
CA ILE A 363 -11.33 -10.08 -2.73
C ILE A 363 -11.84 -11.51 -2.62
N ASP A 364 -11.72 -12.09 -1.42
CA ASP A 364 -12.38 -13.35 -1.06
C ASP A 364 -13.89 -13.11 -0.93
N LEU A 365 -14.66 -13.82 -1.75
CA LEU A 365 -16.09 -13.63 -1.81
C LEU A 365 -16.79 -14.76 -1.03
N ASP A 366 -17.68 -14.38 -0.11
CA ASP A 366 -18.64 -15.33 0.45
C ASP A 366 -19.60 -15.86 -0.65
N PRO A 367 -20.36 -16.95 -0.41
CA PRO A 367 -21.23 -17.53 -1.43
C PRO A 367 -22.29 -16.57 -2.02
N GLU A 368 -22.81 -15.63 -1.23
CA GLU A 368 -23.76 -14.63 -1.74
C GLU A 368 -23.05 -13.61 -2.62
N THR A 369 -21.83 -13.23 -2.26
CA THR A 369 -20.99 -12.33 -3.04
C THR A 369 -20.49 -12.97 -4.34
N GLU A 370 -20.20 -14.27 -4.37
CA GLU A 370 -19.93 -15.00 -5.62
C GLU A 370 -21.15 -15.05 -6.55
N LYS A 371 -22.34 -15.26 -5.99
CA LYS A 371 -23.58 -15.17 -6.77
C LYS A 371 -23.77 -13.78 -7.39
N LEU A 372 -23.49 -12.72 -6.63
CA LEU A 372 -23.49 -11.34 -7.13
C LEU A 372 -22.48 -11.16 -8.26
N ARG A 373 -21.27 -11.72 -8.13
CA ARG A 373 -20.25 -11.72 -9.19
C ARG A 373 -20.75 -12.41 -10.46
N ASP A 374 -21.41 -13.57 -10.35
CA ASP A 374 -21.99 -14.26 -11.50
C ASP A 374 -23.11 -13.46 -12.18
N GLU A 375 -23.96 -12.79 -11.40
CA GLU A 375 -25.00 -11.90 -11.93
C GLU A 375 -24.38 -10.72 -12.70
N ILE A 376 -23.38 -10.05 -12.10
CA ILE A 376 -22.65 -8.95 -12.74
C ILE A 376 -21.93 -9.44 -14.00
N ARG A 377 -21.27 -10.60 -13.95
CA ARG A 377 -20.60 -11.21 -15.11
C ARG A 377 -21.55 -11.44 -16.26
N ALA A 378 -22.75 -11.96 -15.97
CA ALA A 378 -23.79 -12.16 -16.98
C ALA A 378 -24.27 -10.83 -17.58
N GLU A 379 -24.50 -9.81 -16.75
CA GLU A 379 -24.86 -8.46 -17.22
C GLU A 379 -23.75 -7.84 -18.08
N VAL A 380 -22.47 -7.96 -17.68
CA VAL A 380 -21.32 -7.48 -18.45
C VAL A 380 -21.17 -8.23 -19.77
N ALA A 381 -21.41 -9.53 -19.79
CA ALA A 381 -21.42 -10.32 -21.03
C ALA A 381 -22.52 -9.86 -21.99
N ALA A 382 -23.71 -9.53 -21.46
CA ALA A 382 -24.79 -8.96 -22.26
C ALA A 382 -24.41 -7.58 -22.84
N LEU A 383 -23.77 -6.71 -22.05
CA LEU A 383 -23.25 -5.42 -22.55
C LEU A 383 -22.19 -5.62 -23.64
N LYS A 384 -21.32 -6.63 -23.50
CA LYS A 384 -20.31 -6.98 -24.51
C LYS A 384 -20.92 -7.41 -25.84
N ALA A 385 -22.08 -8.08 -25.82
CA ALA A 385 -22.76 -8.55 -27.01
C ALA A 385 -23.36 -7.42 -27.87
N LEU A 386 -23.62 -6.25 -27.27
CA LEU A 386 -24.05 -5.06 -28.01
C LEU A 386 -22.93 -4.52 -28.92
N PRO A 387 -23.25 -3.92 -30.08
CA PRO A 387 -22.26 -3.23 -30.92
C PRO A 387 -21.45 -2.20 -30.12
N SER A 388 -20.13 -2.18 -30.29
CA SER A 388 -19.29 -1.17 -29.66
C SER A 388 -19.65 0.24 -30.15
N GLY A 389 -19.53 1.24 -29.27
CA GLY A 389 -19.84 2.63 -29.59
C GLY A 389 -21.12 3.12 -28.90
N PRO A 390 -21.91 4.01 -29.52
CA PRO A 390 -23.00 4.73 -28.86
C PRO A 390 -24.08 3.84 -28.23
N GLU A 391 -24.43 2.72 -28.87
CA GLU A 391 -25.45 1.80 -28.37
C GLU A 391 -25.03 1.15 -27.04
N ARG A 392 -23.84 0.54 -27.01
CA ARG A 392 -23.28 -0.02 -25.77
C ARG A 392 -23.05 1.06 -24.71
N ASN A 393 -22.55 2.24 -25.09
CA ASN A 393 -22.35 3.34 -24.15
C ASN A 393 -23.67 3.78 -23.50
N THR A 394 -24.76 3.82 -24.27
CA THR A 394 -26.11 4.13 -23.76
C THR A 394 -26.56 3.06 -22.77
N ALA A 395 -26.42 1.78 -23.10
CA ALA A 395 -26.79 0.70 -22.18
C ALA A 395 -25.95 0.70 -20.88
N ILE A 396 -24.64 0.97 -20.98
CA ILE A 396 -23.76 1.12 -19.80
C ILE A 396 -24.21 2.32 -18.95
N ALA A 397 -24.51 3.45 -19.58
CA ALA A 397 -24.96 4.66 -18.90
C ALA A 397 -26.32 4.48 -18.19
N GLU A 398 -27.33 3.98 -18.90
CA GLU A 398 -28.68 3.77 -18.37
C GLU A 398 -28.72 2.66 -17.31
N GLY A 399 -27.83 1.67 -17.39
CA GLY A 399 -27.67 0.64 -16.36
C GLY A 399 -26.90 1.08 -15.11
N GLY A 400 -26.46 2.35 -15.04
CA GLY A 400 -25.74 2.91 -13.89
C GLY A 400 -24.29 2.44 -13.76
N TRP A 401 -23.71 1.83 -14.79
CA TRP A 401 -22.40 1.16 -14.71
C TRP A 401 -21.19 2.10 -14.80
N VAL A 402 -21.41 3.36 -15.21
CA VAL A 402 -20.32 4.32 -15.45
C VAL A 402 -19.67 4.71 -14.12
N GLN A 403 -20.48 5.11 -13.14
CA GLN A 403 -20.08 5.34 -11.75
C GLN A 403 -21.02 4.55 -10.81
N PRO A 404 -20.75 3.25 -10.59
CA PRO A 404 -21.69 2.36 -9.90
C PRO A 404 -22.06 2.80 -8.49
N HIS A 405 -21.14 3.48 -7.78
CA HIS A 405 -21.32 3.96 -6.41
C HIS A 405 -22.37 5.07 -6.27
N LEU A 406 -22.71 5.76 -7.36
CA LEU A 406 -23.72 6.81 -7.29
C LEU A 406 -25.12 6.22 -7.01
N PRO A 407 -25.99 6.96 -6.29
CA PRO A 407 -27.34 6.50 -6.03
C PRO A 407 -28.15 6.32 -7.31
N LYS A 408 -29.14 5.42 -7.28
CA LYS A 408 -30.15 5.30 -8.34
C LYS A 408 -30.92 6.63 -8.49
N PRO A 409 -31.31 7.03 -9.71
CA PRO A 409 -31.15 6.33 -10.99
C PRO A 409 -29.81 6.59 -11.70
N TRP A 410 -28.87 7.32 -11.10
CA TRP A 410 -27.65 7.80 -11.76
C TRP A 410 -26.48 6.81 -11.69
N GLY A 411 -26.49 5.92 -10.70
CA GLY A 411 -25.62 4.76 -10.62
C GLY A 411 -26.43 3.54 -10.15
N ARG A 412 -25.74 2.58 -9.53
CA ARG A 412 -26.35 1.35 -9.02
C ARG A 412 -26.58 1.37 -7.52
N ALA A 413 -26.11 2.41 -6.82
CA ALA A 413 -25.89 2.41 -5.38
C ALA A 413 -25.00 1.23 -4.95
N ALA A 414 -23.96 0.96 -5.76
CA ALA A 414 -23.09 -0.18 -5.54
C ALA A 414 -22.26 0.03 -4.27
N GLU A 415 -22.38 -0.91 -3.35
CA GLU A 415 -21.54 -0.98 -2.16
C GLU A 415 -20.07 -1.26 -2.56
N PRO A 416 -19.07 -0.91 -1.73
CA PRO A 416 -17.67 -0.99 -2.15
C PRO A 416 -17.20 -2.36 -2.68
N ILE A 417 -17.69 -3.49 -2.14
CA ILE A 417 -17.39 -4.83 -2.68
C ILE A 417 -17.98 -4.99 -4.09
N GLU A 418 -19.25 -4.62 -4.27
CA GLU A 418 -19.90 -4.63 -5.58
C GLU A 418 -19.11 -3.77 -6.58
N GLN A 419 -18.60 -2.60 -6.18
CA GLN A 419 -17.78 -1.76 -7.06
C GLN A 419 -16.50 -2.44 -7.54
N ILE A 420 -15.83 -3.19 -6.67
CA ILE A 420 -14.62 -3.95 -7.03
C ILE A 420 -14.98 -5.07 -8.00
N ILE A 421 -16.02 -5.84 -7.72
CA ILE A 421 -16.50 -6.91 -8.63
C ILE A 421 -16.88 -6.32 -9.99
N ILE A 422 -17.60 -5.20 -10.01
CA ILE A 422 -17.97 -4.48 -11.23
C ILE A 422 -16.71 -4.02 -12.00
N ALA A 423 -15.67 -3.55 -11.32
CA ALA A 423 -14.41 -3.19 -11.96
C ALA A 423 -13.71 -4.42 -12.57
N GLN A 424 -13.61 -5.51 -11.82
CA GLN A 424 -13.00 -6.77 -12.24
C GLN A 424 -13.72 -7.39 -13.43
N GLU A 425 -15.04 -7.54 -13.37
CA GLU A 425 -15.81 -8.17 -14.45
C GLU A 425 -15.81 -7.33 -15.73
N PHE A 426 -15.79 -5.99 -15.64
CA PHE A 426 -15.57 -5.14 -16.83
C PHE A 426 -14.17 -5.36 -17.44
N SER A 427 -13.14 -5.50 -16.61
CA SER A 427 -11.76 -5.79 -17.06
C SER A 427 -11.66 -7.16 -17.72
N SER A 428 -12.05 -8.23 -17.02
CA SER A 428 -12.06 -9.62 -17.50
C SER A 428 -12.95 -9.80 -18.73
N GLY A 429 -14.11 -9.15 -18.73
CA GLY A 429 -15.03 -9.10 -19.87
C GLY A 429 -14.48 -8.31 -21.07
N ARG A 430 -13.43 -7.51 -20.89
CA ARG A 430 -12.86 -6.57 -21.88
C ARG A 430 -13.92 -5.58 -22.39
N VAL A 431 -14.76 -5.09 -21.48
CA VAL A 431 -15.78 -4.09 -21.76
C VAL A 431 -15.27 -2.74 -21.28
N LYS A 432 -15.08 -1.80 -22.22
CA LYS A 432 -14.68 -0.43 -21.88
C LYS A 432 -15.90 0.41 -21.51
N ARG A 433 -15.82 1.12 -20.37
CA ARG A 433 -16.82 2.13 -19.98
C ARG A 433 -16.63 3.41 -20.81
N PRO A 434 -17.69 4.22 -20.96
CA PRO A 434 -17.58 5.58 -21.48
C PRO A 434 -16.52 6.37 -20.73
N GLN A 435 -15.68 7.09 -21.48
CA GLN A 435 -14.61 7.89 -20.90
C GLN A 435 -15.19 9.18 -20.33
N MET A 436 -15.02 9.41 -19.02
CA MET A 436 -15.54 10.61 -18.37
C MET A 436 -14.53 11.77 -18.31
N GLY A 437 -13.23 11.48 -18.37
CA GLY A 437 -12.19 12.48 -18.14
C GLY A 437 -12.44 13.24 -16.84
N ILE A 438 -12.33 14.58 -16.90
CA ILE A 438 -12.55 15.48 -15.76
C ILE A 438 -13.96 15.34 -15.15
N ALA A 439 -14.94 14.87 -15.91
CA ALA A 439 -16.29 14.68 -15.40
C ALA A 439 -16.35 13.61 -14.28
N SER A 440 -15.37 12.70 -14.19
CA SER A 440 -15.41 11.62 -13.18
C SER A 440 -15.48 12.15 -11.75
N TRP A 441 -14.88 13.31 -11.47
CA TRP A 441 -14.92 13.94 -10.14
C TRP A 441 -15.81 15.18 -10.03
N ILE A 442 -16.31 15.73 -11.14
CA ILE A 442 -17.33 16.80 -11.13
C ILE A 442 -18.72 16.21 -10.86
N ILE A 443 -19.04 15.08 -11.51
CA ILE A 443 -20.39 14.51 -11.51
C ILE A 443 -20.91 14.13 -10.11
N PRO A 444 -20.10 13.55 -9.20
CA PRO A 444 -20.53 13.34 -7.82
C PRO A 444 -21.03 14.61 -7.12
N SER A 445 -20.46 15.79 -7.43
CA SER A 445 -20.95 17.07 -6.90
C SER A 445 -22.26 17.50 -7.53
N ILE A 446 -22.49 17.25 -8.82
CA ILE A 446 -23.79 17.52 -9.46
C ILE A 446 -24.88 16.61 -8.87
N VAL A 447 -24.56 15.35 -8.59
CA VAL A 447 -25.50 14.43 -7.94
C VAL A 447 -25.83 14.88 -6.51
N ALA A 448 -24.83 15.30 -5.74
CA ALA A 448 -25.01 15.70 -4.35
C ALA A 448 -25.69 17.08 -4.18
N PHE A 449 -25.32 18.07 -5.00
CA PHE A 449 -25.71 19.47 -4.80
C PHE A 449 -26.59 20.03 -5.92
N GLY A 450 -26.79 19.28 -7.01
CA GLY A 450 -27.54 19.74 -8.16
C GLY A 450 -29.05 19.63 -7.98
N THR A 451 -29.76 20.56 -8.60
CA THR A 451 -31.22 20.49 -8.78
C THR A 451 -31.59 19.32 -9.70
N ASP A 452 -32.85 18.89 -9.68
CA ASP A 452 -33.31 17.81 -10.55
C ASP A 452 -33.19 18.21 -12.02
N GLU A 453 -33.44 19.48 -12.35
CA GLU A 453 -33.25 20.03 -13.69
C GLU A 453 -31.79 19.96 -14.14
N GLN A 454 -30.84 20.33 -13.27
CA GLN A 454 -29.41 20.20 -13.56
C GLN A 454 -29.02 18.73 -13.76
N LYS A 455 -29.47 17.83 -12.88
CA LYS A 455 -29.18 16.39 -12.99
C LYS A 455 -29.69 15.81 -14.31
N GLN A 456 -30.94 16.08 -14.68
CA GLN A 456 -31.52 15.62 -15.93
C GLN A 456 -30.83 16.20 -17.17
N ARG A 457 -30.39 17.46 -17.10
CA ARG A 457 -29.68 18.13 -18.19
C ARG A 457 -28.27 17.57 -18.41
N PHE A 458 -27.53 17.33 -17.33
CA PHE A 458 -26.09 17.11 -17.39
C PHE A 458 -25.68 15.64 -17.30
N LEU A 459 -26.37 14.83 -16.50
CA LEU A 459 -25.91 13.48 -16.20
C LEU A 459 -26.04 12.50 -17.38
N PRO A 460 -27.20 12.38 -18.07
CA PRO A 460 -27.35 11.43 -19.17
C PRO A 460 -26.32 11.58 -20.31
N PRO A 461 -26.10 12.77 -20.92
CA PRO A 461 -25.12 12.91 -21.99
C PRO A 461 -23.68 12.76 -21.48
N THR A 462 -23.40 13.11 -20.23
CA THR A 462 -22.07 12.90 -19.65
C THR A 462 -21.76 11.42 -19.45
N PHE A 463 -22.71 10.64 -18.92
CA PHE A 463 -22.51 9.19 -18.73
C PHE A 463 -22.38 8.43 -20.05
N ARG A 464 -22.98 8.92 -21.14
CA ARG A 464 -22.78 8.34 -22.49
C ARG A 464 -21.44 8.73 -23.15
N GLY A 465 -20.68 9.65 -22.53
CA GLY A 465 -19.43 10.20 -23.08
C GLY A 465 -19.64 11.25 -24.18
N GLU A 466 -20.84 11.83 -24.28
CA GLU A 466 -21.20 12.83 -25.31
C GLU A 466 -20.89 14.27 -24.85
N MET A 467 -20.73 14.47 -23.55
CA MET A 467 -20.48 15.77 -22.94
C MET A 467 -19.15 15.79 -22.20
N ILE A 468 -18.20 16.56 -22.74
CA ILE A 468 -16.87 16.74 -22.15
C ILE A 468 -16.92 17.93 -21.18
N TRP A 469 -16.26 17.76 -20.05
CA TRP A 469 -16.15 18.74 -18.98
C TRP A 469 -14.72 19.20 -18.76
N CYS A 470 -14.57 20.43 -18.27
CA CYS A 470 -13.32 20.92 -17.69
C CYS A 470 -13.51 21.50 -16.28
N GLN A 471 -12.40 21.61 -15.55
CA GLN A 471 -12.36 22.17 -14.20
C GLN A 471 -11.71 23.55 -14.21
N LEU A 472 -12.49 24.57 -13.88
CA LEU A 472 -12.15 25.99 -13.93
C LEU A 472 -11.86 26.53 -12.52
N PHE A 473 -10.95 25.86 -11.81
CA PHE A 473 -10.63 26.19 -10.41
C PHE A 473 -9.43 27.13 -10.34
N SER A 474 -8.27 26.64 -10.78
CA SER A 474 -6.98 27.32 -10.67
C SER A 474 -6.90 28.63 -11.46
N GLU A 475 -6.20 29.59 -10.87
CA GLU A 475 -5.91 30.92 -11.41
C GLU A 475 -4.40 31.19 -11.37
N PRO A 476 -3.87 32.16 -12.15
CA PRO A 476 -2.46 32.52 -12.08
C PRO A 476 -1.97 32.86 -10.66
N GLY A 477 -2.84 33.44 -9.83
CA GLY A 477 -2.54 33.79 -8.43
C GLY A 477 -3.09 32.81 -7.39
N ALA A 478 -3.81 31.75 -7.79
CA ALA A 478 -4.46 30.82 -6.85
C ALA A 478 -4.44 29.38 -7.41
N GLY A 479 -3.52 28.57 -6.89
CA GLY A 479 -3.42 27.13 -7.18
C GLY A 479 -3.59 26.31 -5.90
N SER A 480 -2.50 26.03 -5.19
CA SER A 480 -2.53 25.32 -3.90
C SER A 480 -3.35 26.07 -2.83
N ASP A 481 -3.27 27.41 -2.78
CA ASP A 481 -4.17 28.26 -2.00
C ASP A 481 -5.42 28.64 -2.82
N LEU A 482 -6.18 27.62 -3.23
CA LEU A 482 -7.34 27.78 -4.11
C LEU A 482 -8.39 28.77 -3.56
N ALA A 483 -8.49 28.87 -2.23
CA ALA A 483 -9.40 29.78 -1.54
C ALA A 483 -9.15 31.26 -1.86
N SER A 484 -7.93 31.61 -2.28
CA SER A 484 -7.53 32.97 -2.64
C SER A 484 -7.90 33.36 -4.08
N LEU A 485 -8.73 32.56 -4.77
CA LEU A 485 -9.24 32.89 -6.10
C LEU A 485 -9.92 34.26 -6.16
N THR A 486 -9.79 34.90 -7.32
CA THR A 486 -10.14 36.29 -7.60
C THR A 486 -11.12 36.46 -8.77
N THR A 487 -11.36 35.43 -9.58
CA THR A 487 -12.44 35.44 -10.60
C THR A 487 -13.73 35.92 -9.95
N LYS A 488 -14.33 36.99 -10.48
CA LYS A 488 -15.45 37.67 -9.84
C LYS A 488 -16.76 37.30 -10.52
N ALA A 489 -17.79 37.02 -9.73
CA ALA A 489 -19.16 36.88 -10.17
C ALA A 489 -20.02 37.99 -9.54
N THR A 490 -20.57 38.87 -10.37
CA THR A 490 -21.43 39.99 -9.93
C THR A 490 -22.89 39.66 -10.23
N LYS A 491 -23.76 39.76 -9.22
CA LYS A 491 -25.19 39.51 -9.39
C LYS A 491 -25.79 40.53 -10.37
N VAL A 492 -26.59 40.04 -11.31
CA VAL A 492 -27.42 40.84 -12.24
C VAL A 492 -28.85 40.26 -12.27
N ASP A 493 -29.73 40.87 -13.05
CA ASP A 493 -31.08 40.33 -13.23
C ASP A 493 -31.03 38.95 -13.91
N GLY A 494 -31.75 37.98 -13.34
CA GLY A 494 -31.80 36.59 -13.81
C GLY A 494 -30.51 35.76 -13.72
N GLY A 495 -29.41 36.30 -13.18
CA GLY A 495 -28.14 35.57 -13.15
C GLY A 495 -26.94 36.38 -12.66
N TRP A 496 -25.78 36.10 -13.25
CA TRP A 496 -24.47 36.60 -12.84
C TRP A 496 -23.66 37.03 -14.05
N LYS A 497 -22.89 38.10 -13.90
CA LYS A 497 -21.82 38.49 -14.82
C LYS A 497 -20.47 38.10 -14.23
N ILE A 498 -19.77 37.24 -14.94
CA ILE A 498 -18.50 36.67 -14.48
C ILE A 498 -17.34 37.22 -15.30
N THR A 499 -16.32 37.71 -14.61
CA THR A 499 -15.05 38.14 -15.22
C THR A 499 -13.87 37.56 -14.46
N GLY A 500 -12.93 36.96 -15.18
CA GLY A 500 -11.70 36.45 -14.60
C GLY A 500 -10.85 35.64 -15.58
N GLN A 501 -9.81 35.00 -15.05
CA GLN A 501 -8.88 34.19 -15.81
C GLN A 501 -8.62 32.89 -15.05
N LYS A 502 -8.86 31.77 -15.72
CA LYS A 502 -8.49 30.43 -15.25
C LYS A 502 -7.32 29.89 -16.04
N ILE A 503 -6.51 29.04 -15.42
CA ILE A 503 -5.29 28.49 -16.03
C ILE A 503 -5.08 27.05 -15.58
N TRP A 504 -4.32 26.29 -16.37
CA TRP A 504 -4.10 24.84 -16.22
C TRP A 504 -5.38 24.01 -16.41
N THR A 505 -6.34 24.53 -17.18
CA THR A 505 -7.63 23.86 -17.40
C THR A 505 -7.50 22.78 -18.47
N THR A 506 -7.41 21.52 -18.02
CA THR A 506 -7.35 20.35 -18.90
C THR A 506 -8.57 20.25 -19.81
N GLY A 507 -8.35 20.07 -21.11
CA GLY A 507 -9.38 19.78 -22.11
C GLY A 507 -10.40 20.89 -22.37
N ALA A 508 -10.16 22.13 -21.91
CA ALA A 508 -11.11 23.24 -22.06
C ALA A 508 -11.55 23.49 -23.51
N GLN A 509 -10.64 23.32 -24.48
CA GLN A 509 -10.90 23.53 -25.90
C GLN A 509 -11.86 22.50 -26.51
N TYR A 510 -12.05 21.37 -25.83
CA TYR A 510 -12.98 20.29 -26.22
C TYR A 510 -14.24 20.27 -25.36
N SER A 511 -14.28 21.05 -24.28
CA SER A 511 -15.30 20.95 -23.25
C SER A 511 -16.58 21.68 -23.67
N ALA A 512 -17.73 21.07 -23.39
CA ALA A 512 -19.03 21.72 -23.51
C ALA A 512 -19.33 22.56 -22.27
N TRP A 513 -18.94 22.07 -21.09
CA TRP A 513 -19.22 22.69 -19.80
C TRP A 513 -17.99 22.76 -18.90
N GLY A 514 -17.93 23.79 -18.07
CA GLY A 514 -16.88 24.01 -17.10
C GLY A 514 -17.41 24.11 -15.67
N ALA A 515 -16.81 23.36 -14.75
CA ALA A 515 -17.02 23.52 -13.32
C ALA A 515 -16.22 24.72 -12.80
N LEU A 516 -16.88 25.85 -12.58
CA LEU A 516 -16.24 27.14 -12.29
C LEU A 516 -16.40 27.55 -10.83
N LEU A 517 -15.30 27.94 -10.20
CA LEU A 517 -15.35 28.68 -8.93
C LEU A 517 -15.13 30.17 -9.17
N ALA A 518 -16.03 30.99 -8.63
CA ALA A 518 -15.91 32.44 -8.66
C ALA A 518 -16.29 33.06 -7.31
N ARG A 519 -15.65 34.18 -7.00
CA ARG A 519 -15.89 34.99 -5.82
C ARG A 519 -17.14 35.85 -6.01
N THR A 520 -18.15 35.58 -5.20
CA THR A 520 -19.43 36.27 -5.16
C THR A 520 -19.52 37.26 -4.00
N ASP A 521 -18.75 37.04 -2.93
CA ASP A 521 -18.59 38.00 -1.84
C ASP A 521 -17.08 38.23 -1.54
N PRO A 522 -16.55 39.43 -1.83
CA PRO A 522 -15.16 39.76 -1.54
C PRO A 522 -14.90 40.14 -0.07
N ASN A 523 -15.94 40.42 0.71
CA ASN A 523 -15.83 40.84 2.11
C ASN A 523 -16.01 39.65 3.08
N ALA A 524 -16.60 38.55 2.61
CA ALA A 524 -16.70 37.32 3.39
C ALA A 524 -15.32 36.67 3.62
N PRO A 525 -15.15 35.88 4.70
CA PRO A 525 -13.97 35.03 4.88
C PRO A 525 -13.68 34.22 3.61
N LYS A 526 -12.39 33.95 3.30
CA LYS A 526 -11.95 33.40 2.00
C LYS A 526 -12.83 32.26 1.47
N HIS A 527 -13.16 31.28 2.31
CA HIS A 527 -13.97 30.10 1.97
C HIS A 527 -15.48 30.35 1.87
N GLN A 528 -15.99 31.42 2.48
CA GLN A 528 -17.43 31.72 2.59
C GLN A 528 -17.91 32.73 1.55
N GLY A 529 -17.05 33.17 0.62
CA GLY A 529 -17.38 34.13 -0.43
C GLY A 529 -17.30 33.57 -1.84
N ILE A 530 -17.29 32.24 -1.99
CA ILE A 530 -17.08 31.53 -3.24
C ILE A 530 -18.37 30.79 -3.63
N THR A 531 -18.73 30.84 -4.91
CA THR A 531 -19.87 30.09 -5.49
C THR A 531 -19.38 29.17 -6.62
N TYR A 532 -20.04 28.02 -6.76
CA TYR A 532 -19.78 27.04 -7.81
C TYR A 532 -20.79 27.25 -8.95
N PHE A 533 -20.29 27.43 -10.16
CA PHE A 533 -21.08 27.66 -11.38
C PHE A 533 -20.82 26.55 -12.40
N LEU A 534 -21.85 26.22 -13.17
CA LEU A 534 -21.77 25.39 -14.38
C LEU A 534 -21.71 26.35 -15.58
N LEU A 535 -20.53 26.52 -16.15
CA LEU A 535 -20.28 27.48 -17.23
C LEU A 535 -20.41 26.80 -18.60
N ASP A 536 -21.22 27.37 -19.50
CA ASP A 536 -21.21 26.98 -20.91
C ASP A 536 -19.91 27.49 -21.56
N MET A 537 -19.06 26.56 -22.00
CA MET A 537 -17.75 26.88 -22.58
C MET A 537 -17.84 27.53 -23.97
N LYS A 538 -19.04 27.57 -24.57
CA LYS A 538 -19.32 28.25 -25.83
C LYS A 538 -20.04 29.59 -25.63
N ALA A 539 -20.27 30.01 -24.38
CA ALA A 539 -20.91 31.28 -24.09
C ALA A 539 -20.09 32.46 -24.67
N PRO A 540 -20.74 33.48 -25.24
CA PRO A 540 -20.05 34.70 -25.65
C PRO A 540 -19.26 35.31 -24.48
N GLY A 541 -17.97 35.58 -24.72
CA GLY A 541 -17.03 36.08 -23.69
C GLY A 541 -16.12 35.01 -23.07
N VAL A 542 -16.32 33.72 -23.40
CA VAL A 542 -15.36 32.66 -23.07
C VAL A 542 -14.33 32.53 -24.21
N GLU A 543 -13.06 32.80 -23.90
CA GLU A 543 -11.94 32.59 -24.83
C GLU A 543 -10.99 31.53 -24.26
N VAL A 544 -10.80 30.43 -24.99
CA VAL A 544 -9.88 29.35 -24.61
C VAL A 544 -8.58 29.48 -25.40
N LYS A 545 -7.45 29.57 -24.69
CA LYS A 545 -6.09 29.56 -25.27
C LYS A 545 -5.34 28.32 -24.83
N PRO A 546 -5.09 27.36 -25.74
CA PRO A 546 -4.26 26.19 -25.44
C PRO A 546 -2.86 26.60 -25.00
N LEU A 547 -2.33 25.89 -24.00
CA LEU A 547 -0.96 26.02 -23.54
C LEU A 547 -0.21 24.76 -23.94
N ARG A 548 0.98 24.93 -24.53
CA ARG A 548 1.81 23.81 -24.95
C ARG A 548 2.65 23.31 -23.78
N GLU A 549 2.46 22.07 -23.36
CA GLU A 549 3.20 21.46 -22.25
C GLU A 549 4.52 20.80 -22.66
N LEU A 550 5.18 20.18 -21.67
CA LEU A 550 6.50 19.55 -21.80
C LEU A 550 6.57 18.45 -22.88
N THR A 551 5.47 17.71 -23.10
CA THR A 551 5.37 16.69 -24.17
C THR A 551 5.26 17.31 -25.57
N GLY A 552 5.03 18.63 -25.65
CA GLY A 552 4.75 19.33 -26.89
C GLY A 552 3.30 19.26 -27.34
N ASN A 553 2.43 18.53 -26.63
CA ASN A 553 0.98 18.55 -26.79
C ASN A 553 0.38 19.82 -26.16
N ALA A 554 -0.95 19.98 -26.22
CA ALA A 554 -1.66 21.11 -25.62
C ALA A 554 -2.87 20.63 -24.81
N MET A 555 -2.62 19.84 -23.77
CA MET A 555 -3.66 19.21 -22.96
C MET A 555 -4.40 20.17 -22.03
N PHE A 556 -3.79 21.29 -21.64
CA PHE A 556 -4.40 22.28 -20.76
C PHE A 556 -4.37 23.69 -21.34
N ASN A 557 -5.22 24.57 -20.80
CA ASN A 557 -5.53 25.85 -21.40
C ASN A 557 -5.55 26.97 -20.36
N THR A 558 -5.36 28.19 -20.85
CA THR A 558 -5.88 29.39 -20.19
C THR A 558 -7.29 29.65 -20.68
N VAL A 559 -8.21 29.97 -19.78
CA VAL A 559 -9.59 30.35 -20.13
C VAL A 559 -9.84 31.76 -19.62
N PHE A 560 -10.05 32.69 -20.54
CA PHE A 560 -10.47 34.05 -20.25
C PHE A 560 -11.98 34.10 -20.24
N ILE A 561 -12.54 34.70 -19.19
CA ILE A 561 -13.97 34.88 -19.00
C ILE A 561 -14.18 36.39 -18.92
N ASP A 562 -14.79 36.98 -19.95
CA ASP A 562 -15.01 38.42 -20.03
C ASP A 562 -16.50 38.73 -20.06
N ASP A 563 -17.02 39.22 -18.92
CA ASP A 563 -18.41 39.64 -18.73
C ASP A 563 -19.44 38.59 -19.19
N VAL A 564 -19.14 37.32 -18.91
CA VAL A 564 -20.00 36.19 -19.33
C VAL A 564 -21.24 36.14 -18.46
N PHE A 565 -22.41 36.09 -19.09
CA PHE A 565 -23.68 35.89 -18.38
C PHE A 565 -23.88 34.41 -18.04
N VAL A 566 -24.11 34.12 -16.75
CA VAL A 566 -24.45 32.79 -16.25
C VAL A 566 -25.78 32.88 -15.50
N PRO A 567 -26.84 32.18 -15.94
CA PRO A 567 -28.16 32.26 -15.30
C PRO A 567 -28.16 31.62 -13.90
N ASP A 568 -29.14 31.99 -13.08
CA ASP A 568 -29.24 31.53 -11.69
C ASP A 568 -29.38 30.00 -11.55
N ASP A 569 -30.02 29.36 -12.52
CA ASP A 569 -30.18 27.90 -12.56
C ASP A 569 -28.88 27.14 -12.88
N MET A 570 -27.79 27.85 -13.19
CA MET A 570 -26.43 27.28 -13.37
C MET A 570 -25.53 27.46 -12.14
N VAL A 571 -26.06 27.95 -11.02
CA VAL A 571 -25.40 27.84 -9.71
C VAL A 571 -25.55 26.41 -9.19
N LEU A 572 -24.44 25.75 -8.87
CA LEU A 572 -24.46 24.42 -8.25
C LEU A 572 -24.38 24.54 -6.72
N GLY A 573 -25.41 24.06 -6.02
CA GLY A 573 -25.58 24.28 -4.59
C GLY A 573 -26.05 25.71 -4.27
N GLU A 574 -25.62 26.25 -3.14
CA GLU A 574 -26.02 27.58 -2.68
C GLU A 574 -24.95 28.65 -2.99
N VAL A 575 -25.41 29.89 -3.23
CA VAL A 575 -24.53 31.07 -3.35
C VAL A 575 -23.70 31.20 -2.08
N ASN A 576 -22.41 31.53 -2.22
CA ASN A 576 -21.42 31.64 -1.14
C ASN A 576 -21.07 30.32 -0.42
N ARG A 577 -21.64 29.18 -0.86
CA ARG A 577 -21.35 27.84 -0.35
C ARG A 577 -20.56 26.97 -1.34
N GLY A 578 -19.99 27.57 -2.39
CA GLY A 578 -19.25 26.86 -3.42
C GLY A 578 -18.00 26.13 -2.92
N TRP A 579 -17.41 26.55 -1.80
CA TRP A 579 -16.27 25.86 -1.19
C TRP A 579 -16.62 24.47 -0.64
N GLU A 580 -17.86 24.28 -0.18
CA GLU A 580 -18.35 22.97 0.27
C GLU A 580 -18.45 22.01 -0.92
N VAL A 581 -19.07 22.49 -2.01
CA VAL A 581 -19.21 21.74 -3.27
C VAL A 581 -17.83 21.42 -3.87
N SER A 582 -16.88 22.36 -3.83
CA SER A 582 -15.53 22.12 -4.35
C SER A 582 -14.75 21.11 -3.53
N ARG A 583 -14.91 21.07 -2.20
CA ARG A 583 -14.30 20.03 -1.36
C ARG A 583 -14.80 18.63 -1.74
N ASN A 584 -16.08 18.48 -2.07
CA ASN A 584 -16.60 17.23 -2.60
C ASN A 584 -15.93 16.86 -3.93
N THR A 585 -15.81 17.81 -4.87
CA THR A 585 -15.11 17.59 -6.15
C THR A 585 -13.64 17.18 -5.95
N LEU A 586 -12.89 17.90 -5.11
CA LEU A 586 -11.46 17.64 -4.86
C LEU A 586 -11.21 16.32 -4.11
N THR A 587 -12.18 15.85 -3.31
CA THR A 587 -12.08 14.54 -2.64
C THR A 587 -12.22 13.42 -3.67
N ASN A 588 -13.21 13.52 -4.55
CA ASN A 588 -13.42 12.57 -5.66
C ASN A 588 -12.26 12.60 -6.68
N GLU A 589 -11.70 13.79 -6.94
CA GLU A 589 -10.51 13.95 -7.81
C GLU A 589 -9.33 13.14 -7.26
N ARG A 590 -9.06 13.23 -5.96
CA ARG A 590 -7.93 12.54 -5.32
C ARG A 590 -8.06 11.01 -5.40
N VAL A 591 -9.26 10.48 -5.13
CA VAL A 591 -9.54 9.05 -5.28
C VAL A 591 -9.38 8.62 -6.73
N SER A 592 -10.01 9.34 -7.67
CA SER A 592 -9.94 9.04 -9.10
C SER A 592 -8.51 9.04 -9.63
N ILE A 593 -7.66 9.98 -9.21
CA ILE A 593 -6.27 10.06 -9.65
C ILE A 593 -5.43 8.93 -9.03
N GLY A 594 -5.63 8.61 -7.76
CA GLY A 594 -4.88 7.56 -7.06
C GLY A 594 -5.15 6.14 -7.59
N SER A 595 -6.33 5.92 -8.21
CA SER A 595 -6.75 4.62 -8.71
C SER A 595 -6.82 4.50 -10.24
N SER A 596 -6.57 5.58 -11.00
CA SER A 596 -6.62 5.55 -12.47
C SER A 596 -5.26 5.23 -13.10
N GLU A 597 -5.27 4.41 -14.15
CA GLU A 597 -4.12 4.16 -15.02
C GLU A 597 -4.38 4.76 -16.42
N PRO A 598 -4.16 6.07 -16.62
CA PRO A 598 -4.42 6.69 -17.92
C PRO A 598 -3.45 6.16 -18.99
N PRO A 599 -3.88 6.04 -20.26
CA PRO A 599 -3.10 5.38 -21.31
C PRO A 599 -1.85 6.14 -21.75
N PHE A 600 -1.72 7.42 -21.35
CA PHE A 600 -0.56 8.26 -21.63
C PHE A 600 0.48 8.24 -20.49
N LEU A 601 0.30 7.39 -19.48
CA LEU A 601 1.28 7.12 -18.43
C LEU A 601 1.67 5.65 -18.46
N ALA A 602 2.91 5.37 -18.06
CA ALA A 602 3.35 4.01 -17.81
C ALA A 602 2.58 3.41 -16.63
N ASN A 603 2.21 2.13 -16.74
CA ASN A 603 1.63 1.35 -15.65
C ASN A 603 2.42 0.07 -15.39
N LEU A 604 2.09 -0.61 -14.28
CA LEU A 604 2.82 -1.80 -13.83
C LEU A 604 2.80 -2.93 -14.86
N ASP A 605 1.66 -3.20 -15.49
CA ASP A 605 1.52 -4.32 -16.42
C ASP A 605 2.34 -4.06 -17.71
N GLN A 606 2.35 -2.82 -18.19
CA GLN A 606 3.23 -2.39 -19.28
C GLN A 606 4.71 -2.49 -18.91
N PHE A 607 5.07 -2.12 -17.69
CA PHE A 607 6.45 -2.20 -17.20
C PHE A 607 6.93 -3.65 -17.09
N VAL A 608 6.12 -4.55 -16.55
CA VAL A 608 6.43 -5.98 -16.48
C VAL A 608 6.53 -6.60 -17.88
N ALA A 609 5.67 -6.20 -18.82
CA ALA A 609 5.78 -6.64 -20.21
C ALA A 609 7.10 -6.16 -20.86
N PHE A 610 7.47 -4.89 -20.66
CA PHE A 610 8.74 -4.34 -21.12
C PHE A 610 9.95 -5.10 -20.55
N LEU A 611 9.90 -5.46 -19.26
CA LEU A 611 10.96 -6.25 -18.63
C LEU A 611 11.05 -7.68 -19.18
N ARG A 612 9.90 -8.30 -19.46
CA ARG A 612 9.83 -9.66 -20.03
C ARG A 612 10.45 -9.72 -21.43
N ASP A 613 10.20 -8.70 -22.24
CA ASP A 613 10.63 -8.67 -23.65
C ASP A 613 12.06 -8.12 -23.82
N GLY A 614 12.56 -7.36 -22.85
CA GLY A 614 13.89 -6.74 -22.87
C GLY A 614 15.02 -7.63 -22.35
N GLN A 615 16.23 -7.07 -22.33
CA GLN A 615 17.44 -7.69 -21.77
C GLN A 615 18.10 -6.68 -20.83
N PHE A 616 18.18 -7.03 -19.55
CA PHE A 616 18.63 -6.13 -18.48
C PHE A 616 19.73 -6.80 -17.68
N ASP A 617 20.71 -6.02 -17.23
CA ASP A 617 21.76 -6.51 -16.35
C ASP A 617 21.24 -6.75 -14.93
N GLN A 618 22.10 -7.30 -14.07
CA GLN A 618 21.72 -7.64 -12.69
C GLN A 618 21.34 -6.43 -11.82
N ILE A 619 21.91 -5.25 -12.09
CA ILE A 619 21.62 -4.02 -11.36
C ILE A 619 20.25 -3.49 -11.79
N GLU A 620 20.00 -3.47 -13.09
CA GLU A 620 18.73 -3.08 -13.69
C GLU A 620 17.60 -4.01 -13.21
N GLN A 621 17.80 -5.33 -13.25
CA GLN A 621 16.82 -6.30 -12.74
C GLN A 621 16.50 -6.08 -11.26
N ASN A 622 17.51 -5.81 -10.42
CA ASN A 622 17.26 -5.50 -9.01
C ASN A 622 16.44 -4.22 -8.83
N HIS A 623 16.74 -3.17 -9.60
CA HIS A 623 16.01 -1.91 -9.53
C HIS A 623 14.56 -2.09 -10.02
N ALA A 624 14.37 -2.81 -11.12
CA ALA A 624 13.07 -3.18 -11.66
C ALA A 624 12.23 -3.96 -10.65
N GLY A 625 12.82 -4.94 -9.97
CA GLY A 625 12.18 -5.70 -8.89
C GLY A 625 11.61 -4.82 -7.77
N ARG A 626 12.35 -3.78 -7.37
CA ARG A 626 11.84 -2.80 -6.38
C ARG A 626 10.65 -2.03 -6.93
N LEU A 627 10.73 -1.53 -8.16
CA LEU A 627 9.64 -0.79 -8.80
C LEU A 627 8.37 -1.64 -8.97
N ILE A 628 8.52 -2.93 -9.31
CA ILE A 628 7.41 -3.88 -9.35
C ILE A 628 6.80 -4.05 -7.96
N ALA A 629 7.62 -4.28 -6.93
CA ALA A 629 7.15 -4.43 -5.56
C ALA A 629 6.38 -3.19 -5.07
N GLU A 630 6.91 -1.99 -5.34
CA GLU A 630 6.23 -0.74 -5.00
C GLU A 630 4.89 -0.57 -5.72
N GLY A 631 4.83 -0.94 -7.01
CA GLY A 631 3.61 -0.88 -7.83
C GLY A 631 2.52 -1.83 -7.38
N HIS A 632 2.91 -3.09 -7.16
CA HIS A 632 1.98 -4.12 -6.66
C HIS A 632 1.44 -3.72 -5.29
N ALA A 633 2.32 -3.30 -4.38
CA ALA A 633 1.90 -2.84 -3.05
C ALA A 633 0.99 -1.61 -3.10
N ALA A 634 1.11 -0.72 -4.09
CA ALA A 634 0.17 0.38 -4.29
C ALA A 634 -1.22 -0.10 -4.73
N LYS A 635 -1.31 -1.11 -5.61
CA LYS A 635 -2.58 -1.74 -5.98
C LYS A 635 -3.24 -2.43 -4.76
N VAL A 636 -2.45 -3.17 -3.98
CA VAL A 636 -2.90 -3.83 -2.75
C VAL A 636 -3.34 -2.81 -1.69
N LEU A 637 -2.62 -1.70 -1.53
CA LEU A 637 -2.99 -0.62 -0.61
C LEU A 637 -4.36 -0.03 -0.94
N ASN A 638 -4.69 0.14 -2.24
CA ASN A 638 -6.00 0.61 -2.67
C ASN A 638 -7.12 -0.39 -2.32
N LEU A 639 -6.89 -1.69 -2.53
CA LEU A 639 -7.82 -2.73 -2.11
C LEU A 639 -8.03 -2.68 -0.59
N ARG A 640 -6.94 -2.69 0.17
CA ARG A 640 -6.96 -2.62 1.63
C ARG A 640 -7.68 -1.38 2.16
N SER A 641 -7.44 -0.21 1.56
CA SER A 641 -8.14 1.03 1.89
C SER A 641 -9.65 0.92 1.67
N THR A 642 -10.07 0.23 0.62
CA THR A 642 -11.50 0.03 0.33
C THR A 642 -12.15 -0.83 1.43
N LEU A 643 -11.48 -1.90 1.85
CA LEU A 643 -11.94 -2.76 2.94
C LEU A 643 -11.98 -2.03 4.29
N LEU A 644 -10.99 -1.18 4.60
CA LEU A 644 -11.01 -0.37 5.82
C LEU A 644 -12.13 0.67 5.83
N THR A 645 -12.44 1.24 4.67
CA THR A 645 -13.55 2.21 4.53
C THR A 645 -14.90 1.53 4.77
N LEU A 646 -15.07 0.30 4.28
CA LEU A 646 -16.24 -0.54 4.60
C LEU A 646 -16.37 -0.80 6.10
N ALA A 647 -15.25 -0.98 6.80
CA ALA A 647 -15.20 -1.13 8.26
C ALA A 647 -15.40 0.20 9.03
N GLY A 648 -15.68 1.31 8.35
CA GLY A 648 -15.99 2.61 8.96
C GLY A 648 -14.81 3.58 9.12
N SER A 649 -13.64 3.27 8.56
CA SER A 649 -12.47 4.16 8.59
C SER A 649 -12.62 5.35 7.63
N ASP A 650 -11.94 6.47 7.93
CA ASP A 650 -11.89 7.64 7.03
C ASP A 650 -11.08 7.31 5.76
N PRO A 651 -11.66 7.39 4.55
CA PRO A 651 -10.95 7.10 3.30
C PRO A 651 -9.91 8.18 2.91
N MET A 652 -10.00 9.39 3.49
CA MET A 652 -9.21 10.54 3.01
C MET A 652 -7.69 10.37 3.16
N PRO A 653 -7.14 9.91 4.30
CA PRO A 653 -5.70 9.72 4.43
C PRO A 653 -5.13 8.66 3.48
N ALA A 654 -5.83 7.54 3.32
CA ALA A 654 -5.40 6.46 2.46
C ALA A 654 -5.38 6.86 0.98
N ALA A 655 -6.36 7.66 0.53
CA ALA A 655 -6.34 8.23 -0.82
C ALA A 655 -5.16 9.19 -1.06
N ALA A 656 -4.76 9.97 -0.05
CA ALA A 656 -3.60 10.85 -0.15
C ALA A 656 -2.28 10.07 -0.22
N ILE A 657 -2.13 9.01 0.58
CA ILE A 657 -0.98 8.10 0.53
C ILE A 657 -0.92 7.40 -0.83
N SER A 658 -2.04 6.83 -1.29
CA SER A 658 -2.12 6.16 -2.58
C SER A 658 -1.70 7.08 -3.73
N LYS A 659 -2.24 8.31 -3.80
CA LYS A 659 -1.82 9.30 -4.80
C LYS A 659 -0.32 9.61 -4.71
N LEU A 660 0.20 9.83 -3.49
CA LEU A 660 1.62 10.15 -3.28
C LEU A 660 2.53 9.03 -3.83
N LEU A 661 2.21 7.78 -3.50
CA LEU A 661 3.03 6.63 -3.85
C LEU A 661 2.89 6.25 -5.33
N SER A 662 1.65 6.09 -5.82
CA SER A 662 1.38 5.64 -7.21
C SER A 662 2.01 6.57 -8.25
N MET A 663 2.00 7.89 -8.00
CA MET A 663 2.57 8.86 -8.95
C MET A 663 4.10 8.80 -8.99
N LYS A 664 4.76 8.61 -7.84
CA LYS A 664 6.21 8.44 -7.77
C LYS A 664 6.63 7.13 -8.45
N THR A 665 5.93 6.04 -8.19
CA THR A 665 6.22 4.73 -8.77
C THR A 665 5.99 4.72 -10.29
N GLY A 666 4.91 5.34 -10.79
CA GLY A 666 4.67 5.47 -12.23
C GLY A 666 5.74 6.29 -12.97
N GLN A 667 6.26 7.36 -12.34
CA GLN A 667 7.43 8.08 -12.87
C GLN A 667 8.66 7.18 -12.92
N GLY A 668 8.88 6.37 -11.87
CA GLY A 668 9.99 5.43 -11.79
C GLY A 668 10.02 4.40 -12.92
N TYR A 669 8.86 3.88 -13.36
CA TYR A 669 8.79 2.99 -14.54
C TYR A 669 9.33 3.66 -15.80
N ALA A 670 8.88 4.89 -16.06
CA ALA A 670 9.28 5.62 -17.25
C ALA A 670 10.76 6.06 -17.19
N GLU A 671 11.24 6.48 -16.01
CA GLU A 671 12.65 6.79 -15.79
C GLU A 671 13.54 5.57 -16.03
N PHE A 672 13.15 4.40 -15.49
CA PHE A 672 13.86 3.15 -15.70
C PHE A 672 13.95 2.80 -17.19
N ALA A 673 12.81 2.76 -17.89
CA ALA A 673 12.78 2.35 -19.28
C ALA A 673 13.62 3.28 -20.16
N VAL A 674 13.47 4.60 -20.01
CA VAL A 674 14.27 5.59 -20.75
C VAL A 674 15.77 5.42 -20.48
N ALA A 675 16.17 5.21 -19.22
CA ALA A 675 17.58 5.00 -18.87
C ALA A 675 18.14 3.70 -19.46
N SER A 676 17.35 2.63 -19.50
CA SER A 676 17.78 1.31 -20.00
C SER A 676 18.07 1.26 -21.50
N PHE A 677 17.50 2.17 -22.31
CA PHE A 677 17.83 2.27 -23.74
C PHE A 677 19.23 2.85 -24.01
N GLY A 678 19.92 3.38 -23.00
CA GLY A 678 21.22 4.03 -23.19
C GLY A 678 21.12 5.20 -24.19
N THR A 679 21.96 5.18 -25.24
CA THR A 679 21.95 6.23 -26.27
C THR A 679 20.63 6.30 -27.04
N ASP A 680 19.94 5.17 -27.22
CA ASP A 680 18.67 5.12 -27.94
C ASP A 680 17.53 5.81 -27.18
N GLY A 681 17.71 6.07 -25.87
CA GLY A 681 16.82 6.94 -25.09
C GLY A 681 16.77 8.39 -25.58
N ALA A 682 17.67 8.80 -26.48
CA ALA A 682 17.62 10.09 -27.17
C ALA A 682 16.64 10.13 -28.35
N ILE A 683 16.08 8.98 -28.76
CA ILE A 683 15.06 8.91 -29.81
C ILE A 683 13.74 9.44 -29.25
N GLY A 684 13.21 10.51 -29.85
CA GLY A 684 11.96 11.16 -29.43
C GLY A 684 10.73 10.80 -30.29
N ASP A 685 10.86 9.81 -31.18
CA ASP A 685 9.75 9.35 -32.03
C ASP A 685 8.83 8.40 -31.26
N ALA A 686 7.62 8.86 -30.92
CA ALA A 686 6.66 8.12 -30.10
C ALA A 686 6.11 6.83 -30.76
N ASP A 687 6.29 6.68 -32.07
CA ASP A 687 5.96 5.44 -32.78
C ASP A 687 7.00 4.34 -32.50
N GLN A 688 8.22 4.73 -32.10
CA GLN A 688 9.27 3.84 -31.65
C GLN A 688 9.22 3.65 -30.13
N GLU A 689 9.57 2.46 -29.65
CA GLU A 689 9.48 2.13 -28.23
C GLU A 689 10.27 3.09 -27.31
N PRO A 690 11.53 3.47 -27.61
CA PRO A 690 12.25 4.45 -26.78
C PRO A 690 11.56 5.80 -26.71
N GLY A 691 11.05 6.31 -27.83
CA GLY A 691 10.34 7.59 -27.87
C GLY A 691 8.98 7.54 -27.18
N ARG A 692 8.30 6.39 -27.20
CA ARG A 692 7.05 6.17 -26.43
C ARG A 692 7.30 6.26 -24.93
N TRP A 693 8.34 5.59 -24.43
CA TRP A 693 8.73 5.67 -23.02
C TRP A 693 9.23 7.06 -22.63
N ALA A 694 9.90 7.77 -23.54
CA ALA A 694 10.25 9.18 -23.34
C ALA A 694 8.99 10.06 -23.21
N ASP A 695 7.97 9.87 -24.04
CA ASP A 695 6.70 10.61 -23.92
C ASP A 695 6.00 10.31 -22.58
N TYR A 696 5.95 9.04 -22.14
CA TYR A 696 5.46 8.68 -20.81
C TYR A 696 6.23 9.39 -19.70
N LEU A 697 7.56 9.45 -19.80
CA LEU A 697 8.40 10.15 -18.82
C LEU A 697 8.06 11.65 -18.77
N LEU A 698 7.98 12.31 -19.92
CA LEU A 698 7.64 13.73 -19.99
C LEU A 698 6.22 14.00 -19.45
N ALA A 699 5.24 13.18 -19.82
CA ALA A 699 3.86 13.29 -19.34
C ALA A 699 3.75 13.07 -17.83
N SER A 700 4.48 12.09 -17.29
CA SER A 700 4.42 11.70 -15.89
C SER A 700 4.84 12.81 -14.92
N ARG A 701 5.66 13.79 -15.34
CA ARG A 701 6.09 14.90 -14.46
C ARG A 701 4.96 15.76 -13.93
N ALA A 702 3.83 15.83 -14.65
CA ALA A 702 2.68 16.61 -14.20
C ALA A 702 1.96 15.97 -12.99
N THR A 703 2.12 14.66 -12.77
CA THR A 703 1.32 13.88 -11.81
C THR A 703 1.58 14.23 -10.35
N THR A 704 2.78 14.73 -10.04
CA THR A 704 3.18 15.20 -8.71
C THR A 704 2.79 16.66 -8.46
N ILE A 705 2.15 17.32 -9.44
CA ILE A 705 1.75 18.74 -9.39
C ILE A 705 0.23 18.87 -9.32
N TYR A 706 -0.51 18.27 -10.27
CA TYR A 706 -1.97 18.40 -10.32
C TYR A 706 -2.68 17.50 -9.29
N GLY A 707 -3.96 17.76 -9.03
CA GLY A 707 -4.73 17.05 -7.99
C GLY A 707 -4.16 17.27 -6.58
N GLY A 708 -3.45 18.39 -6.38
CA GLY A 708 -2.68 18.73 -5.17
C GLY A 708 -1.25 18.20 -5.23
N THR A 709 -0.27 19.09 -5.07
CA THR A 709 1.16 18.78 -5.14
C THR A 709 1.58 17.74 -4.10
N THR A 710 2.74 17.12 -4.29
CA THR A 710 3.37 16.24 -3.30
C THR A 710 3.37 16.84 -1.89
N GLU A 711 3.74 18.11 -1.75
CA GLU A 711 3.81 18.81 -0.46
C GLU A 711 2.41 18.98 0.17
N VAL A 712 1.38 19.21 -0.65
CA VAL A 712 0.00 19.27 -0.18
C VAL A 712 -0.48 17.88 0.29
N GLN A 713 -0.13 16.81 -0.42
CA GLN A 713 -0.47 15.45 0.04
C GLN A 713 0.25 15.12 1.36
N LEU A 714 1.54 15.45 1.48
CA LEU A 714 2.32 15.26 2.70
C LEU A 714 1.73 16.05 3.89
N ASN A 715 1.28 17.28 3.66
CA ASN A 715 0.57 18.05 4.67
C ASN A 715 -0.75 17.40 5.10
N ILE A 716 -1.55 16.91 4.15
CA ILE A 716 -2.81 16.21 4.45
C ILE A 716 -2.54 14.94 5.26
N ILE A 717 -1.57 14.13 4.87
CA ILE A 717 -1.19 12.90 5.57
C ILE A 717 -0.76 13.23 6.99
N ALA A 718 0.17 14.17 7.16
CA ALA A 718 0.63 14.59 8.48
C ALA A 718 -0.48 15.13 9.38
N GLU A 719 -1.37 15.98 8.86
CA GLU A 719 -2.40 16.65 9.67
C GLU A 719 -3.61 15.77 9.96
N ARG A 720 -4.03 14.95 8.99
CA ARG A 720 -5.24 14.12 9.10
C ARG A 720 -4.97 12.74 9.67
N LEU A 721 -3.85 12.11 9.30
CA LEU A 721 -3.50 10.77 9.78
C LEU A 721 -2.71 10.83 11.08
N LEU A 722 -1.64 11.63 11.09
CA LEU A 722 -0.74 11.72 12.24
C LEU A 722 -1.17 12.77 13.25
N GLY A 723 -2.13 13.65 12.94
CA GLY A 723 -2.59 14.71 13.84
C GLY A 723 -1.52 15.78 14.12
N LEU A 724 -0.54 15.95 13.22
CA LEU A 724 0.46 17.00 13.36
C LEU A 724 -0.19 18.39 13.20
N PRO A 725 0.31 19.41 13.91
CA PRO A 725 -0.27 20.75 13.87
C PRO A 725 -0.10 21.41 12.50
N ARG A 726 -1.06 22.26 12.13
CA ARG A 726 -1.05 23.00 10.85
C ARG A 726 0.15 23.93 10.72
N ASP A 727 0.54 24.17 9.46
CA ASP A 727 1.56 25.17 9.14
C ASP A 727 1.13 26.57 9.62
N PRO A 728 2.09 27.45 9.94
CA PRO A 728 1.88 28.82 10.43
C PRO A 728 0.98 29.74 9.61
#